data_AF-A0A7K0PLW4-F1
#
_entry.id   AF-A0A7K0PLW4-F1
#
_cell.length_a   1.000
_cell.length_b   1.000
_cell.length_c   1.000
_cell.angle_alpha   90.00
_cell.angle_beta   90.00
_cell.angle_gamma   90.00
#
_symmetry.space_group_name_H-M   'P 1'
#
loop_
_entity.id
_entity.type
_entity.pdbx_description
1 polymer ?
#
loop_
_entity_poly.entity_id
_entity_poly.type
_entity_poly.pdbx_seq_one_letter_code
_entity_poly.pdbx_strand_id
1 'polypeptide(L)'
;MADVHAPGEDHQTSGPGRVETHHGTPPAGAPRIDVPGARPDEALAAASAVAAFEAGTDPSGATHVAAAVDGDGAVRASVRGPGATGADGRTGAAAGIGAGTTGAGATGAGTTGAGTTGAGTTGAGATGAGTGTGATGAGTGATGAGTGTGATGAGATGAGATGALAIAAAGAGTATGARVGGPSADAPAAGRPATPVDGPAAPALPRSRPRPVLPAGTDLDRVREDLAEIHARHARTLDAARPEAVQRRRSRGQRTARENLDDLCDDGTLVEYGALTVAAQRTRRSIEDLIARTPADGLVCGVADVNGDAVGRERAAAVVLSYDATVLAGTQGVHNHDKTDRMFQLAEARGLPVVLFAEGGGGRPGDVDVPMGAWLDAPTFHAFARLSGAVPLVGVASGRCFAGNAALLGCCDVVIATADATIGMGGPAMIEGGGLGVYAPEEVGPTAMHLETGVVDVAVADEAEAVDVARRCLSYFQGPTAEWAAPDARILRHAVPESRTRAYDVRLVLDGLADVGSVLELRPGFAESMVTALVRIEGRPYGVIANDPSRLGGAIDSDAADKAARFLGLCDAHRLPVVSLCDTPGFMVGPESEETGAVRHVSRMFVVGAKLRVPLVTVVLRKGYGLGAMAMAGGHLRVPLATVGWPTSELGPMGLEGAVRLGFRDELRAAAEGEERDALFARMVDAAYAAGRGLEAATRFELDDVIDPVDTRRWIVATLGDAPGPRTAAERLASPAGRWVDPW
;
A
#
# COMPACT_ATOMS: atom_id res chain seq x y z
N MET A 1 57.77 65.60 -4.68
CA MET A 1 59.00 65.03 -5.26
C MET A 1 58.55 63.86 -6.11
N ALA A 2 58.62 63.99 -7.44
CA ALA A 2 58.35 63.01 -8.52
C ALA A 2 57.04 62.18 -8.41
N ASP A 3 56.03 62.31 -9.28
CA ASP A 3 55.97 62.14 -10.76
C ASP A 3 56.12 60.66 -11.20
N VAL A 4 55.40 60.09 -12.19
CA VAL A 4 54.40 60.58 -13.18
C VAL A 4 53.63 59.33 -13.72
N HIS A 5 52.28 59.31 -13.82
CA HIS A 5 51.42 59.53 -15.01
C HIS A 5 51.39 58.40 -16.11
N ALA A 6 50.23 58.26 -16.78
CA ALA A 6 49.89 57.29 -17.86
C ALA A 6 50.36 57.81 -19.27
N PRO A 7 49.84 57.44 -20.48
CA PRO A 7 48.68 56.60 -20.92
C PRO A 7 48.93 55.75 -22.21
N GLY A 8 47.86 55.36 -22.96
CA GLY A 8 47.96 54.92 -24.38
C GLY A 8 46.67 54.33 -24.99
N GLU A 9 46.08 54.99 -25.99
CA GLU A 9 44.93 54.53 -26.82
C GLU A 9 45.34 54.32 -28.30
N ASP A 10 44.43 53.70 -29.09
CA ASP A 10 44.34 53.72 -30.58
C ASP A 10 45.47 53.00 -31.39
N HIS A 11 45.28 52.51 -32.64
CA HIS A 11 44.30 52.85 -33.69
C HIS A 11 44.09 51.71 -34.75
N GLN A 12 42.92 51.74 -35.41
CA GLN A 12 42.52 51.31 -36.78
C GLN A 12 43.44 50.51 -37.74
N THR A 13 42.82 49.63 -38.55
CA THR A 13 42.81 49.74 -40.06
C THR A 13 41.69 48.89 -40.70
N SER A 14 41.39 49.13 -41.98
CA SER A 14 40.06 48.88 -42.58
C SER A 14 40.05 48.21 -43.98
N GLY A 15 39.02 47.39 -44.23
CA GLY A 15 38.50 47.06 -45.58
C GLY A 15 39.18 45.91 -46.35
N PRO A 16 38.69 45.59 -47.57
CA PRO A 16 37.42 44.87 -47.77
C PRO A 16 37.57 43.61 -48.65
N GLY A 17 36.66 42.63 -48.57
CA GLY A 17 36.73 41.45 -49.45
C GLY A 17 35.56 40.47 -49.33
N ARG A 18 34.62 40.52 -50.27
CA ARG A 18 33.46 39.63 -50.37
C ARG A 18 33.79 38.43 -51.27
N VAL A 19 33.67 37.20 -50.75
CA VAL A 19 33.41 36.00 -51.58
C VAL A 19 32.39 35.14 -50.84
N GLU A 20 31.20 35.02 -51.44
CA GLU A 20 30.15 34.09 -51.01
C GLU A 20 30.40 32.71 -51.63
N THR A 21 30.26 31.65 -50.83
CA THR A 21 29.75 30.37 -51.34
C THR A 21 28.70 29.83 -50.37
N HIS A 22 27.45 29.79 -50.83
CA HIS A 22 26.32 29.25 -50.07
C HIS A 22 26.42 27.73 -49.92
N HIS A 23 26.09 27.21 -48.73
CA HIS A 23 25.26 25.99 -48.63
C HIS A 23 24.45 25.94 -47.33
N GLY A 24 23.12 26.10 -47.47
CA GLY A 24 22.06 25.45 -46.68
C GLY A 24 22.07 25.49 -45.15
N THR A 25 21.36 26.46 -44.56
CA THR A 25 20.89 26.41 -43.17
C THR A 25 19.61 25.57 -43.06
N PRO A 26 19.53 24.53 -42.20
CA PRO A 26 18.26 23.90 -41.82
C PRO A 26 17.52 24.72 -40.72
N PRO A 27 16.21 24.53 -40.51
CA PRO A 27 15.37 25.50 -39.79
C PRO A 27 15.63 25.58 -38.28
N ALA A 28 15.39 26.76 -37.70
CA ALA A 28 15.35 26.95 -36.26
C ALA A 28 14.08 26.30 -35.67
N GLY A 29 14.23 25.53 -34.58
CA GLY A 29 13.09 24.86 -33.94
C GLY A 29 13.41 23.77 -32.89
N ALA A 30 14.67 23.60 -32.48
CA ALA A 30 15.04 22.69 -31.38
C ALA A 30 15.27 23.49 -30.09
N PRO A 31 14.82 23.01 -28.91
CA PRO A 31 15.12 23.66 -27.64
C PRO A 31 16.64 23.66 -27.36
N ARG A 32 17.19 24.80 -26.93
CA ARG A 32 18.51 24.84 -26.28
C ARG A 32 18.32 24.78 -24.77
N ILE A 33 19.04 23.89 -24.12
CA ILE A 33 19.15 23.81 -22.67
C ILE A 33 20.62 23.97 -22.33
N ASP A 34 21.02 25.19 -21.95
CA ASP A 34 22.37 25.47 -21.46
C ASP A 34 22.38 25.29 -19.92
N VAL A 35 23.15 24.32 -19.41
CA VAL A 35 23.33 24.09 -17.97
C VAL A 35 24.78 24.45 -17.59
N PRO A 36 25.06 25.69 -17.16
CA PRO A 36 26.42 26.09 -16.84
C PRO A 36 26.91 25.44 -15.54
N GLY A 37 28.01 24.67 -15.63
CA GLY A 37 28.76 24.14 -14.49
C GLY A 37 28.54 22.67 -14.13
N ALA A 38 27.72 21.92 -14.86
CA ALA A 38 27.52 20.48 -14.65
C ALA A 38 28.74 19.65 -15.12
N ARG A 39 29.01 18.51 -14.47
CA ARG A 39 30.01 17.56 -14.97
C ARG A 39 29.45 16.73 -16.15
N PRO A 40 30.29 16.17 -17.04
CA PRO A 40 29.80 15.50 -18.27
C PRO A 40 28.86 14.31 -18.03
N ASP A 41 29.01 13.63 -16.89
CA ASP A 41 28.18 12.54 -16.40
C ASP A 41 26.78 13.01 -15.96
N GLU A 42 26.66 14.18 -15.34
CA GLU A 42 25.39 14.76 -14.89
C GLU A 42 24.56 15.28 -16.08
N ALA A 43 25.21 15.89 -17.08
CA ALA A 43 24.57 16.37 -18.29
C ALA A 43 23.94 15.25 -19.14
N LEU A 44 24.58 14.07 -19.18
CA LEU A 44 24.07 12.91 -19.92
C LEU A 44 22.82 12.30 -19.27
N ALA A 45 22.76 12.31 -17.93
CA ALA A 45 21.58 11.89 -17.17
C ALA A 45 20.39 12.84 -17.40
N ALA A 46 20.63 14.16 -17.36
CA ALA A 46 19.61 15.17 -17.62
C ALA A 46 19.04 15.08 -19.05
N ALA A 47 19.90 14.92 -20.07
CA ALA A 47 19.46 14.76 -21.46
C ALA A 47 18.62 13.48 -21.67
N SER A 48 18.97 12.39 -20.99
CA SER A 48 18.22 11.12 -21.03
C SER A 48 16.84 11.24 -20.37
N ALA A 49 16.72 12.01 -19.28
CA ALA A 49 15.45 12.26 -18.61
C ALA A 49 14.49 13.12 -19.46
N VAL A 50 15.00 14.14 -20.15
CA VAL A 50 14.20 14.98 -21.07
C VAL A 50 13.72 14.16 -22.28
N ALA A 51 14.57 13.34 -22.88
CA ALA A 51 14.19 12.46 -23.99
C ALA A 51 13.12 11.42 -23.59
N ALA A 52 13.17 10.90 -22.35
CA ALA A 52 12.16 9.99 -21.81
C ALA A 52 10.81 10.68 -21.54
N PHE A 53 10.80 11.99 -21.27
CA PHE A 53 9.59 12.78 -21.05
C PHE A 53 8.88 13.11 -22.38
N GLU A 54 9.61 13.39 -23.46
CA GLU A 54 9.03 13.68 -24.78
C GLU A 54 8.57 12.43 -25.55
N ALA A 55 9.15 11.25 -25.29
CA ALA A 55 8.85 10.00 -26.00
C ALA A 55 7.54 9.29 -25.59
N GLY A 56 6.54 10.04 -25.11
CA GLY A 56 5.25 9.49 -24.72
C GLY A 56 4.48 8.87 -25.90
N THR A 57 4.15 7.58 -25.79
CA THR A 57 3.17 6.80 -26.61
C THR A 57 3.59 6.27 -27.99
N ASP A 58 4.43 5.22 -28.03
CA ASP A 58 4.33 4.08 -28.97
C ASP A 58 5.14 2.86 -28.43
N PRO A 59 4.54 1.67 -28.21
CA PRO A 59 5.27 0.50 -27.70
C PRO A 59 6.05 -0.31 -28.76
N SER A 60 6.26 0.18 -29.99
CA SER A 60 6.79 -0.62 -31.10
C SER A 60 8.05 -0.11 -31.84
N GLY A 61 8.59 1.07 -31.51
CA GLY A 61 9.73 1.68 -32.21
C GLY A 61 11.00 1.85 -31.36
N ALA A 62 12.15 1.34 -31.83
CA ALA A 62 13.45 1.57 -31.17
C ALA A 62 14.08 2.89 -31.62
N THR A 63 14.08 3.89 -30.76
CA THR A 63 14.73 5.19 -31.00
C THR A 63 16.22 5.13 -30.67
N HIS A 64 17.09 5.45 -31.65
CA HIS A 64 18.52 5.59 -31.40
C HIS A 64 18.89 7.06 -31.11
N VAL A 65 19.53 7.28 -29.95
CA VAL A 65 20.11 8.57 -29.54
C VAL A 65 21.62 8.48 -29.66
N ALA A 66 22.23 9.46 -30.31
CA ALA A 66 23.68 9.61 -30.38
C ALA A 66 24.09 10.97 -29.81
N ALA A 67 25.02 10.97 -28.86
CA ALA A 67 25.59 12.17 -28.25
C ALA A 67 27.11 12.24 -28.50
N ALA A 68 27.62 13.43 -28.78
CA ALA A 68 29.04 13.71 -28.91
C ALA A 68 29.40 14.97 -28.13
N VAL A 69 30.59 14.99 -27.54
CA VAL A 69 31.19 16.18 -26.92
C VAL A 69 32.15 16.80 -27.93
N ASP A 70 31.99 18.08 -28.24
CA ASP A 70 32.93 18.80 -29.10
C ASP A 70 34.12 19.38 -28.30
N GLY A 71 35.13 19.89 -29.01
CA GLY A 71 36.44 20.23 -28.42
C GLY A 71 36.42 21.32 -27.35
N ASP A 72 35.34 22.10 -27.29
CA ASP A 72 35.11 23.17 -26.30
C ASP A 72 34.23 22.70 -25.12
N GLY A 73 33.85 21.42 -25.08
CA GLY A 73 33.12 20.80 -23.97
C GLY A 73 31.60 20.88 -24.07
N ALA A 74 31.02 21.31 -25.20
CA ALA A 74 29.56 21.31 -25.37
C ALA A 74 29.06 19.93 -25.80
N VAL A 75 27.96 19.47 -25.19
CA VAL A 75 27.33 18.18 -25.51
C VAL A 75 26.27 18.38 -26.59
N ARG A 76 26.42 17.72 -27.74
CA ARG A 76 25.42 17.70 -28.81
C ARG A 76 24.75 16.33 -28.87
N ALA A 77 23.44 16.28 -28.61
CA ALA A 77 22.61 15.10 -28.83
C ALA A 77 21.85 15.21 -30.16
N SER A 78 21.66 14.08 -30.83
CA SER A 78 20.78 13.97 -32.00
C SER A 78 19.88 12.74 -31.86
N VAL A 79 18.60 12.93 -32.17
CA VAL A 79 17.56 11.89 -32.14
C VAL A 79 17.15 11.62 -33.59
N ARG A 80 17.12 10.35 -33.99
CA ARG A 80 16.75 9.94 -35.35
C ARG A 80 15.55 8.99 -35.32
N GLY A 81 14.37 9.52 -35.65
CA GLY A 81 13.16 8.72 -35.83
C GLY A 81 13.18 7.86 -37.11
N PRO A 82 12.29 6.87 -37.23
CA PRO A 82 12.18 6.04 -38.42
C PRO A 82 11.69 6.86 -39.62
N GLY A 83 12.39 6.75 -40.76
CA GLY A 83 12.09 7.54 -41.96
C GLY A 83 10.87 7.01 -42.71
N ALA A 84 9.86 7.86 -42.89
CA ALA A 84 8.75 7.59 -43.81
C ALA A 84 9.18 7.84 -45.27
N THR A 85 9.03 6.84 -46.12
CA THR A 85 9.08 7.02 -47.58
C THR A 85 7.76 7.61 -48.06
N GLY A 86 7.81 8.75 -48.76
CA GLY A 86 6.62 9.50 -49.12
C GLY A 86 5.95 9.07 -50.43
N ALA A 87 4.66 9.39 -50.55
CA ALA A 87 3.97 9.62 -51.82
C ALA A 87 2.76 10.55 -51.61
N ASP A 88 2.52 11.40 -52.60
CA ASP A 88 1.29 12.11 -52.97
C ASP A 88 0.52 12.95 -51.92
N GLY A 89 0.57 14.27 -52.12
CA GLY A 89 -0.26 15.24 -51.40
C GLY A 89 -1.53 15.65 -52.14
N ARG A 90 -2.39 16.43 -51.46
CA ARG A 90 -3.39 17.34 -52.05
C ARG A 90 -3.74 18.45 -51.05
N THR A 91 -4.14 19.59 -51.59
CA THR A 91 -4.40 20.87 -50.90
C THR A 91 -5.80 20.94 -50.25
N GLY A 92 -5.96 21.72 -49.16
CA GLY A 92 -7.27 21.83 -48.46
C GLY A 92 -7.39 22.89 -47.34
N ALA A 93 -7.27 24.17 -47.70
CA ALA A 93 -7.84 25.41 -47.09
C ALA A 93 -8.32 25.54 -45.61
N ALA A 94 -7.93 26.69 -45.01
CA ALA A 94 -8.72 27.63 -44.16
C ALA A 94 -9.07 27.27 -42.68
N ALA A 95 -9.24 28.23 -41.74
CA ALA A 95 -8.80 29.65 -41.63
C ALA A 95 -9.14 30.26 -40.23
N GLY A 96 -8.31 31.18 -39.71
CA GLY A 96 -8.64 32.19 -38.66
C GLY A 96 -8.99 31.65 -37.25
N ILE A 97 -9.02 32.42 -36.14
CA ILE A 97 -8.81 33.84 -35.78
C ILE A 97 -8.32 33.80 -34.31
N GLY A 98 -7.46 34.66 -33.73
CA GLY A 98 -6.71 35.85 -34.18
C GLY A 98 -6.04 36.51 -32.93
N ALA A 99 -5.19 37.54 -33.10
CA ALA A 99 -4.46 38.20 -31.99
C ALA A 99 -4.85 39.67 -31.79
N GLY A 100 -4.73 40.19 -30.56
CA GLY A 100 -4.97 41.59 -30.23
C GLY A 100 -4.31 42.01 -28.90
N THR A 101 -3.17 42.70 -28.98
CA THR A 101 -2.44 43.25 -27.84
C THR A 101 -2.69 44.75 -27.67
N THR A 102 -2.65 45.24 -26.42
CA THR A 102 -1.81 46.38 -25.92
C THR A 102 -2.46 47.12 -24.75
N GLY A 103 -1.63 47.62 -23.83
CA GLY A 103 -2.03 48.46 -22.69
C GLY A 103 -1.02 48.35 -21.54
N ALA A 104 -0.10 49.31 -21.43
CA ALA A 104 1.05 49.22 -20.51
C ALA A 104 1.17 50.44 -19.58
N GLY A 105 1.71 50.20 -18.38
CA GLY A 105 2.56 51.14 -17.65
C GLY A 105 1.93 51.93 -16.49
N ALA A 106 2.49 51.75 -15.28
CA ALA A 106 3.18 52.82 -14.55
C ALA A 106 3.95 52.25 -13.33
N THR A 107 4.97 52.99 -12.89
CA THR A 107 6.01 52.60 -11.92
C THR A 107 5.82 53.17 -10.52
N GLY A 108 6.41 52.53 -9.50
CA GLY A 108 6.63 53.16 -8.19
C GLY A 108 7.76 52.47 -7.41
N ALA A 109 8.80 53.22 -7.04
CA ALA A 109 9.91 52.75 -6.20
C ALA A 109 10.06 53.68 -4.97
N GLY A 110 10.51 53.13 -3.83
CA GLY A 110 10.75 53.90 -2.61
C GLY A 110 11.62 53.11 -1.61
N THR A 111 12.57 53.80 -0.96
CA THR A 111 13.67 53.20 -0.19
C THR A 111 13.70 53.63 1.28
N THR A 112 14.05 52.69 2.17
CA THR A 112 14.81 52.83 3.44
C THR A 112 14.36 53.80 4.56
N GLY A 113 14.30 53.31 5.82
CA GLY A 113 14.35 54.19 7.01
C GLY A 113 14.09 53.59 8.42
N ALA A 114 15.12 52.99 9.05
CA ALA A 114 15.48 52.92 10.50
C ALA A 114 14.44 52.69 11.66
N GLY A 115 14.86 52.02 12.78
CA GLY A 115 14.06 52.10 14.03
C GLY A 115 14.29 51.25 15.32
N THR A 116 15.41 50.54 15.53
CA THR A 116 15.99 50.03 16.82
C THR A 116 15.16 49.68 18.10
N THR A 117 15.51 48.51 18.69
CA THR A 117 15.77 48.14 20.14
C THR A 117 15.07 46.82 20.50
N GLY A 118 15.60 45.83 21.25
CA GLY A 118 16.89 45.50 21.92
C GLY A 118 16.63 44.21 22.77
N ALA A 119 17.51 43.55 23.53
CA ALA A 119 18.96 43.32 23.57
C ALA A 119 19.16 42.07 24.49
N GLY A 120 20.21 41.23 24.31
CA GLY A 120 20.25 39.92 25.02
C GLY A 120 21.56 39.11 25.04
N THR A 121 22.72 39.78 24.92
CA THR A 121 24.05 39.37 25.44
C THR A 121 24.57 37.93 25.24
N THR A 122 25.61 37.82 24.41
CA THR A 122 26.63 36.75 24.47
C THR A 122 27.75 37.08 25.47
N GLY A 123 28.48 36.06 25.92
CA GLY A 123 29.70 36.20 26.74
C GLY A 123 30.87 35.35 26.21
N ALA A 124 32.05 35.95 26.11
CA ALA A 124 33.33 35.31 25.75
C ALA A 124 33.90 34.48 26.94
N GLY A 125 34.98 33.69 26.85
CA GLY A 125 35.88 33.34 25.75
C GLY A 125 37.18 32.69 26.27
N ALA A 126 37.94 32.04 25.37
CA ALA A 126 39.36 31.61 25.43
C ALA A 126 40.03 31.20 26.79
N THR A 127 40.64 30.01 26.82
CA THR A 127 42.12 29.78 26.87
C THR A 127 42.47 28.32 27.22
N GLY A 128 43.71 27.88 26.92
CA GLY A 128 44.39 26.85 27.74
C GLY A 128 44.80 25.53 27.05
N ALA A 129 46.03 25.48 26.54
CA ALA A 129 46.69 24.34 25.91
C ALA A 129 46.91 23.08 26.80
N GLY A 130 47.15 21.93 26.16
CA GLY A 130 47.64 20.70 26.81
C GLY A 130 48.12 19.63 25.80
N THR A 131 49.43 19.55 25.58
CA THR A 131 50.09 18.65 24.59
C THR A 131 50.35 17.23 25.12
N GLY A 132 50.30 16.22 24.24
CA GLY A 132 50.70 14.84 24.57
C GLY A 132 50.97 13.97 23.35
N THR A 133 52.14 14.11 22.72
CA THR A 133 52.59 13.30 21.57
C THR A 133 53.43 12.09 21.99
N GLY A 134 53.26 10.96 21.30
CA GLY A 134 54.37 10.06 20.99
C GLY A 134 54.13 8.56 21.21
N ALA A 135 54.14 7.78 20.12
CA ALA A 135 55.15 6.73 19.90
C ALA A 135 55.08 6.19 18.46
N THR A 136 56.25 6.05 17.82
CA THR A 136 56.45 5.50 16.47
C THR A 136 56.71 3.99 16.52
N GLY A 137 56.47 3.28 15.41
CA GLY A 137 56.81 1.86 15.30
C GLY A 137 56.62 1.28 13.89
N ALA A 138 57.55 1.56 12.97
CA ALA A 138 57.58 0.91 11.67
C ALA A 138 58.25 -0.48 11.77
N GLY A 139 57.75 -1.46 11.02
CA GLY A 139 58.28 -2.83 10.99
C GLY A 139 57.97 -3.55 9.68
N THR A 140 58.90 -3.48 8.73
CA THR A 140 58.83 -4.18 7.43
C THR A 140 59.10 -5.68 7.57
N GLY A 141 58.33 -6.52 6.88
CA GLY A 141 58.61 -7.95 6.70
C GLY A 141 57.93 -8.46 5.43
N ALA A 142 58.71 -8.98 4.48
CA ALA A 142 58.26 -9.34 3.15
C ALA A 142 58.45 -10.85 2.85
N THR A 143 57.95 -11.25 1.67
CA THR A 143 58.16 -12.51 0.94
C THR A 143 57.32 -13.73 1.33
N GLY A 144 56.82 -14.42 0.29
CA GLY A 144 55.91 -15.57 0.41
C GLY A 144 55.12 -15.88 -0.88
N ALA A 145 55.73 -15.76 -2.06
CA ALA A 145 55.08 -16.11 -3.33
C ALA A 145 55.22 -17.63 -3.62
N GLY A 146 54.18 -18.25 -4.18
CA GLY A 146 54.17 -19.67 -4.53
C GLY A 146 53.05 -20.02 -5.52
N THR A 147 53.40 -20.08 -6.80
CA THR A 147 52.46 -20.17 -7.94
C THR A 147 52.13 -21.60 -8.36
N GLY A 148 50.84 -21.88 -8.56
CA GLY A 148 50.21 -22.25 -9.86
C GLY A 148 50.69 -23.45 -10.70
N THR A 149 49.72 -24.20 -11.22
CA THR A 149 49.66 -24.85 -12.56
C THR A 149 48.29 -25.56 -12.68
N GLY A 150 47.52 -25.56 -13.78
CA GLY A 150 47.62 -24.84 -15.05
C GLY A 150 47.68 -25.78 -16.28
N ALA A 151 46.55 -25.97 -16.99
CA ALA A 151 46.53 -26.49 -18.38
C ALA A 151 45.17 -26.27 -19.10
N THR A 152 45.16 -25.24 -19.96
CA THR A 152 44.56 -25.09 -21.31
C THR A 152 44.06 -26.35 -22.07
N GLY A 153 43.14 -26.27 -23.05
CA GLY A 153 42.37 -25.14 -23.60
C GLY A 153 41.92 -25.30 -25.08
N ALA A 154 41.13 -24.32 -25.57
CA ALA A 154 40.87 -23.92 -26.98
C ALA A 154 40.02 -24.79 -27.96
N GLY A 155 39.16 -24.10 -28.75
CA GLY A 155 38.50 -24.61 -29.96
C GLY A 155 37.14 -23.97 -30.25
N ALA A 156 37.03 -23.09 -31.26
CA ALA A 156 35.83 -22.29 -31.56
C ALA A 156 35.12 -22.69 -32.86
N THR A 157 33.82 -22.41 -32.97
CA THR A 157 33.10 -21.83 -34.14
C THR A 157 31.60 -21.75 -33.83
N GLY A 158 30.87 -20.81 -34.45
CA GLY A 158 29.46 -20.56 -34.15
C GLY A 158 28.54 -20.57 -35.37
N ALA A 159 27.24 -20.59 -35.11
CA ALA A 159 26.16 -20.23 -36.03
C ALA A 159 24.92 -19.88 -35.21
N GLY A 160 24.17 -18.84 -35.60
CA GLY A 160 22.96 -18.43 -34.90
C GLY A 160 21.69 -19.07 -35.47
N ALA A 161 20.64 -19.13 -34.64
CA ALA A 161 19.25 -19.29 -35.09
C ALA A 161 18.30 -18.71 -34.03
N THR A 162 17.61 -17.62 -34.37
CA THR A 162 16.49 -17.09 -33.60
C THR A 162 15.24 -17.92 -33.87
N GLY A 163 14.64 -18.51 -32.83
CA GLY A 163 13.40 -19.28 -32.92
C GLY A 163 12.26 -18.62 -32.18
N ALA A 164 11.40 -17.87 -32.88
CA ALA A 164 10.16 -17.34 -32.32
C ALA A 164 9.10 -18.45 -32.21
N LEU A 165 8.48 -18.61 -31.05
CA LEU A 165 7.41 -19.58 -30.84
C LEU A 165 6.04 -18.92 -31.08
N ALA A 166 5.39 -19.26 -32.20
CA ALA A 166 4.03 -18.83 -32.48
C ALA A 166 3.01 -19.69 -31.71
N ILE A 167 2.13 -19.05 -30.95
CA ILE A 167 0.99 -19.71 -30.29
C ILE A 167 -0.21 -19.63 -31.22
N ALA A 168 -0.68 -20.79 -31.72
CA ALA A 168 -1.86 -20.88 -32.56
C ALA A 168 -3.13 -20.89 -31.69
N ALA A 169 -4.05 -19.96 -31.94
CA ALA A 169 -5.40 -20.00 -31.37
C ALA A 169 -6.28 -21.03 -32.10
N ALA A 170 -7.07 -21.79 -31.35
CA ALA A 170 -8.10 -22.69 -31.89
C ALA A 170 -9.48 -22.28 -31.36
N GLY A 171 -10.41 -22.05 -32.28
CA GLY A 171 -11.76 -21.55 -32.00
C GLY A 171 -12.79 -22.62 -31.62
N ALA A 172 -13.99 -22.16 -31.29
CA ALA A 172 -15.09 -22.94 -30.72
C ALA A 172 -15.72 -24.00 -31.65
N GLY A 173 -16.40 -24.97 -31.04
CA GLY A 173 -17.26 -25.94 -31.74
C GLY A 173 -18.11 -26.77 -30.77
N THR A 174 -19.37 -26.38 -30.56
CA THR A 174 -20.36 -27.10 -29.75
C THR A 174 -21.01 -28.25 -30.53
N ALA A 175 -21.21 -29.42 -29.91
CA ALA A 175 -22.19 -30.42 -30.37
C ALA A 175 -22.63 -31.37 -29.25
N THR A 176 -23.93 -31.38 -28.96
CA THR A 176 -24.62 -32.39 -28.15
C THR A 176 -25.06 -33.59 -29.01
N GLY A 177 -24.98 -34.81 -28.49
CA GLY A 177 -25.60 -35.98 -29.12
C GLY A 177 -25.25 -37.30 -28.44
N ALA A 178 -26.26 -38.04 -27.98
CA ALA A 178 -26.06 -39.27 -27.22
C ALA A 178 -26.73 -40.50 -27.88
N ARG A 179 -26.20 -41.68 -27.52
CA ARG A 179 -26.86 -43.02 -27.40
C ARG A 179 -26.39 -44.17 -28.32
N VAL A 180 -25.88 -45.20 -27.62
CA VAL A 180 -26.30 -46.63 -27.67
C VAL A 180 -25.91 -47.51 -28.87
N GLY A 181 -25.32 -48.67 -28.54
CA GLY A 181 -25.57 -49.94 -29.24
C GLY A 181 -24.36 -50.63 -29.89
N GLY A 182 -23.85 -51.71 -29.28
CA GLY A 182 -23.18 -52.79 -30.02
C GLY A 182 -24.16 -53.96 -30.22
N PRO A 183 -23.71 -55.22 -30.38
CA PRO A 183 -22.41 -55.70 -30.90
C PRO A 183 -22.59 -56.75 -32.03
N SER A 184 -21.53 -57.11 -32.77
CA SER A 184 -21.37 -58.47 -33.31
C SER A 184 -19.93 -58.73 -33.75
N ALA A 185 -19.47 -59.97 -33.60
CA ALA A 185 -18.27 -60.47 -34.24
C ALA A 185 -18.59 -61.04 -35.63
N ASP A 186 -17.61 -61.04 -36.53
CA ASP A 186 -17.30 -62.18 -37.40
C ASP A 186 -15.92 -62.00 -38.05
N ALA A 187 -15.30 -63.13 -38.43
CA ALA A 187 -13.96 -63.21 -39.03
C ALA A 187 -13.97 -64.29 -40.14
N PRO A 188 -12.86 -64.51 -40.87
CA PRO A 188 -12.03 -63.55 -41.60
C PRO A 188 -12.00 -63.86 -43.12
N ALA A 189 -11.52 -62.93 -43.94
CA ALA A 189 -11.16 -63.21 -45.34
C ALA A 189 -9.76 -62.65 -45.67
N ALA A 190 -8.96 -63.43 -46.40
CA ALA A 190 -7.52 -63.22 -46.51
C ALA A 190 -7.10 -62.20 -47.59
N GLY A 191 -6.14 -61.33 -47.25
CA GLY A 191 -5.35 -60.53 -48.19
C GLY A 191 -3.87 -60.56 -47.79
N ARG A 192 -2.96 -60.79 -48.75
CA ARG A 192 -1.50 -60.87 -48.52
C ARG A 192 -0.87 -59.47 -48.30
N PRO A 193 0.34 -59.40 -47.70
CA PRO A 193 0.71 -58.25 -46.89
C PRO A 193 1.33 -57.09 -47.66
N ALA A 194 1.09 -55.87 -47.18
CA ALA A 194 2.03 -54.77 -47.30
C ALA A 194 2.91 -54.76 -46.04
N THR A 195 4.23 -54.78 -46.20
CA THR A 195 5.20 -54.66 -45.10
C THR A 195 5.28 -53.20 -44.63
N PRO A 196 4.85 -52.85 -43.41
CA PRO A 196 5.12 -51.54 -42.84
C PRO A 196 6.59 -51.50 -42.41
N VAL A 197 7.26 -50.38 -42.66
CA VAL A 197 8.63 -50.16 -42.18
C VAL A 197 8.57 -49.92 -40.67
N ASP A 198 9.31 -50.73 -39.90
CA ASP A 198 9.46 -50.55 -38.44
C ASP A 198 10.19 -49.24 -38.14
N GLY A 199 9.43 -48.16 -37.96
CA GLY A 199 9.91 -47.02 -37.18
C GLY A 199 10.13 -47.49 -35.72
N PRO A 200 11.21 -47.06 -35.04
CA PRO A 200 11.50 -47.53 -33.69
C PRO A 200 10.33 -47.18 -32.77
N ALA A 201 9.68 -48.21 -32.22
CA ALA A 201 8.58 -48.03 -31.29
C ALA A 201 9.05 -47.15 -30.13
N ALA A 202 8.31 -46.07 -29.85
CA ALA A 202 8.54 -45.26 -28.66
C ALA A 202 8.54 -46.19 -27.44
N PRO A 203 9.56 -46.11 -26.55
CA PRO A 203 9.72 -47.08 -25.48
C PRO A 203 8.46 -47.07 -24.61
N ALA A 204 7.77 -48.22 -24.56
CA ALA A 204 6.56 -48.36 -23.77
C ALA A 204 6.87 -48.04 -22.31
N LEU A 205 6.29 -46.96 -21.79
CA LEU A 205 6.43 -46.57 -20.39
C LEU A 205 6.09 -47.80 -19.52
N PRO A 206 6.97 -48.20 -18.59
CA PRO A 206 6.80 -49.46 -17.86
C PRO A 206 5.49 -49.45 -17.07
N ARG A 207 4.62 -50.42 -17.39
CA ARG A 207 3.33 -50.61 -16.73
C ARG A 207 3.54 -50.77 -15.22
N SER A 208 2.96 -49.84 -14.45
CA SER A 208 2.81 -49.87 -12.98
C SER A 208 3.98 -50.49 -12.21
N ARG A 209 4.93 -49.67 -11.76
CA ARG A 209 5.94 -50.08 -10.76
C ARG A 209 5.23 -50.76 -9.58
N PRO A 210 5.60 -51.99 -9.19
CA PRO A 210 4.92 -52.71 -8.12
C PRO A 210 4.95 -51.89 -6.83
N ARG A 211 3.78 -51.71 -6.20
CA ARG A 211 3.66 -50.96 -4.95
C ARG A 211 4.51 -51.66 -3.88
N PRO A 212 5.48 -51.00 -3.23
CA PRO A 212 6.24 -51.61 -2.16
C PRO A 212 5.30 -52.02 -1.02
N VAL A 213 5.48 -53.22 -0.50
CA VAL A 213 4.68 -53.81 0.58
C VAL A 213 5.57 -53.94 1.81
N LEU A 214 5.03 -53.56 2.97
CA LEU A 214 5.73 -53.75 4.25
C LEU A 214 5.87 -55.25 4.58
N PRO A 215 6.87 -55.65 5.38
CA PRO A 215 6.99 -57.04 5.84
C PRO A 215 5.71 -57.54 6.50
N ALA A 216 5.30 -58.77 6.20
CA ALA A 216 4.14 -59.39 6.84
C ALA A 216 4.36 -59.51 8.35
N GLY A 217 3.36 -59.13 9.14
CA GLY A 217 3.47 -59.06 10.61
C GLY A 217 4.12 -57.77 11.14
N THR A 218 4.32 -56.74 10.31
CA THR A 218 4.66 -55.39 10.81
C THR A 218 3.50 -54.83 11.62
N ASP A 219 3.73 -54.62 12.91
CA ASP A 219 2.86 -53.82 13.77
C ASP A 219 2.95 -52.35 13.34
N LEU A 220 1.81 -51.77 12.93
CA LEU A 220 1.70 -50.40 12.45
C LEU A 220 1.54 -49.39 13.60
N ASP A 221 1.10 -49.85 14.78
CA ASP A 221 0.88 -49.01 15.96
C ASP A 221 2.15 -48.93 16.84
N ARG A 222 3.17 -49.75 16.54
CA ARG A 222 4.47 -49.70 17.22
C ARG A 222 5.19 -48.38 16.99
N VAL A 223 5.13 -47.50 17.99
CA VAL A 223 6.02 -46.34 18.10
C VAL A 223 7.47 -46.83 18.30
N ARG A 224 8.35 -46.44 17.38
CA ARG A 224 9.80 -46.67 17.48
C ARG A 224 10.43 -45.70 18.50
N GLU A 225 11.61 -46.05 19.02
CA GLU A 225 12.32 -45.23 20.01
C GLU A 225 12.67 -43.82 19.48
N ASP A 226 13.10 -43.71 18.22
CA ASP A 226 13.37 -42.43 17.57
C ASP A 226 12.11 -41.56 17.40
N LEU A 227 10.98 -42.18 17.06
CA LEU A 227 9.67 -41.51 17.01
C LEU A 227 9.17 -41.11 18.40
N ALA A 228 9.40 -41.93 19.42
CA ALA A 228 9.05 -41.63 20.80
C ALA A 228 9.84 -40.42 21.34
N GLU A 229 11.12 -40.29 20.98
CA GLU A 229 11.91 -39.09 21.32
C GLU A 229 11.33 -37.84 20.64
N ILE A 230 10.97 -37.92 19.36
CA ILE A 230 10.33 -36.81 18.64
C ILE A 230 9.00 -36.42 19.30
N HIS A 231 8.12 -37.38 19.61
CA HIS A 231 6.87 -37.13 20.33
C HIS A 231 7.12 -36.46 21.69
N ALA A 232 8.11 -36.92 22.46
CA ALA A 232 8.46 -36.33 23.75
C ALA A 232 9.02 -34.90 23.62
N ARG A 233 9.79 -34.61 22.56
CA ARG A 233 10.30 -33.25 22.28
C ARG A 233 9.17 -32.31 21.86
N HIS A 234 8.22 -32.75 21.01
CA HIS A 234 7.04 -31.96 20.66
C HIS A 234 6.12 -31.72 21.87
N ALA A 235 5.87 -32.73 22.70
CA ALA A 235 5.04 -32.57 23.90
C ALA A 235 5.55 -31.45 24.85
N ARG A 236 6.87 -31.24 24.91
CA ARG A 236 7.50 -30.16 25.72
C ARG A 236 7.26 -28.75 25.19
N THR A 237 6.90 -28.58 23.91
CA THR A 237 6.62 -27.25 23.34
C THR A 237 5.18 -26.80 23.59
N LEU A 238 4.31 -27.73 24.00
CA LEU A 238 2.89 -27.50 24.31
C LEU A 238 2.70 -26.96 25.74
N ASP A 239 1.60 -26.23 25.93
CA ASP A 239 1.26 -25.58 27.20
C ASP A 239 1.04 -26.57 28.35
N ALA A 240 0.55 -27.77 28.05
CA ALA A 240 0.39 -28.86 29.01
C ALA A 240 1.71 -29.26 29.70
N ALA A 241 2.86 -29.06 29.04
CA ALA A 241 4.19 -29.31 29.61
C ALA A 241 4.81 -28.06 30.26
N ARG A 242 4.11 -26.91 30.25
CA ARG A 242 4.63 -25.60 30.66
C ARG A 242 3.71 -24.87 31.68
N PRO A 243 3.16 -25.56 32.71
CA PRO A 243 2.10 -25.01 33.56
C PRO A 243 2.48 -23.69 34.28
N GLU A 244 3.75 -23.50 34.65
CA GLU A 244 4.21 -22.23 35.23
C GLU A 244 4.13 -21.05 34.26
N ALA A 245 4.37 -21.28 32.95
CA ALA A 245 4.29 -20.24 31.93
C ALA A 245 2.83 -19.85 31.67
N VAL A 246 1.96 -20.87 31.54
CA VAL A 246 0.50 -20.71 31.43
C VAL A 246 -0.05 -19.93 32.63
N GLN A 247 0.32 -20.32 33.86
CA GLN A 247 -0.15 -19.67 35.08
C GLN A 247 0.31 -18.20 35.19
N ARG A 248 1.51 -17.85 34.67
CA ARG A 248 1.97 -16.46 34.61
C ARG A 248 1.12 -15.60 33.66
N ARG A 249 0.73 -16.12 32.49
CA ARG A 249 -0.20 -15.43 31.57
C ARG A 249 -1.57 -15.28 32.22
N ARG A 250 -2.13 -16.39 32.75
CA ARG A 250 -3.42 -16.39 33.45
C ARG A 250 -3.50 -15.45 34.64
N SER A 251 -2.42 -15.27 35.41
CA SER A 251 -2.39 -14.30 36.52
C SER A 251 -2.52 -12.83 36.08
N ARG A 252 -2.43 -12.55 34.77
CA ARG A 252 -2.59 -11.22 34.16
C ARG A 252 -3.85 -11.10 33.31
N GLY A 253 -4.71 -12.13 33.29
CA GLY A 253 -5.85 -12.22 32.36
C GLY A 253 -5.47 -12.59 30.92
N GLN A 254 -4.20 -12.88 30.66
CA GLN A 254 -3.67 -13.13 29.32
C GLN A 254 -3.75 -14.62 28.92
N ARG A 255 -3.89 -14.88 27.62
CA ARG A 255 -3.80 -16.17 26.92
C ARG A 255 -2.36 -16.48 26.51
N THR A 256 -2.06 -17.72 26.13
CA THR A 256 -0.75 -18.06 25.56
C THR A 256 -0.71 -17.86 24.04
N ALA A 257 0.51 -17.86 23.48
CA ALA A 257 0.72 -17.88 22.03
C ALA A 257 0.07 -19.11 21.34
N ARG A 258 -0.08 -20.23 22.04
CA ARG A 258 -0.78 -21.41 21.50
C ARG A 258 -2.28 -21.23 21.55
N GLU A 259 -2.84 -20.81 22.66
CA GLU A 259 -4.29 -20.57 22.78
C GLU A 259 -4.82 -19.51 21.80
N ASN A 260 -4.03 -18.46 21.50
CA ASN A 260 -4.40 -17.48 20.49
C ASN A 260 -4.42 -18.07 19.06
N LEU A 261 -3.53 -19.03 18.77
CA LEU A 261 -3.52 -19.74 17.48
C LEU A 261 -4.57 -20.86 17.41
N ASP A 262 -4.78 -21.59 18.50
CA ASP A 262 -5.77 -22.66 18.62
C ASP A 262 -7.21 -22.09 18.56
N ASP A 263 -7.44 -20.86 19.04
CA ASP A 263 -8.70 -20.14 18.81
C ASP A 263 -8.77 -19.64 17.35
N LEU A 264 -7.73 -18.95 16.84
CA LEU A 264 -7.75 -18.36 15.50
C LEU A 264 -7.94 -19.39 14.36
N CYS A 265 -7.32 -20.55 14.46
CA CYS A 265 -7.25 -21.54 13.38
C CYS A 265 -8.43 -22.52 13.42
N ASP A 266 -8.87 -22.97 12.25
CA ASP A 266 -9.85 -24.04 12.15
C ASP A 266 -9.26 -25.34 12.76
N ASP A 267 -10.09 -26.09 13.50
CA ASP A 267 -9.68 -27.25 14.31
C ASP A 267 -8.79 -28.25 13.56
N GLY A 268 -7.57 -28.46 14.11
CA GLY A 268 -6.62 -29.45 13.59
C GLY A 268 -5.97 -29.10 12.23
N THR A 269 -6.11 -27.87 11.75
CA THR A 269 -5.54 -27.44 10.45
C THR A 269 -4.14 -26.84 10.54
N LEU A 270 -3.69 -26.42 11.73
CA LEU A 270 -2.37 -25.83 11.95
C LEU A 270 -1.23 -26.84 11.70
N VAL A 271 -0.44 -26.56 10.66
CA VAL A 271 0.84 -27.22 10.38
C VAL A 271 1.96 -26.33 10.91
N GLU A 272 2.43 -26.59 12.13
CA GLU A 272 3.49 -25.82 12.82
C GLU A 272 4.88 -26.05 12.18
N TYR A 273 5.61 -24.96 11.92
CA TYR A 273 6.96 -24.97 11.40
C TYR A 273 7.98 -24.61 12.50
N GLY A 274 9.03 -25.43 12.65
CA GLY A 274 10.10 -25.16 13.59
C GLY A 274 9.66 -25.23 15.07
N ALA A 275 8.72 -26.12 15.41
CA ALA A 275 8.28 -26.33 16.79
C ALA A 275 9.47 -26.69 17.73
N LEU A 276 10.37 -27.54 17.24
CA LEU A 276 11.53 -28.05 17.99
C LEU A 276 12.74 -27.08 18.01
N THR A 277 12.59 -25.88 17.46
CA THR A 277 13.65 -24.86 17.46
C THR A 277 13.90 -24.34 18.89
N VAL A 278 15.16 -24.01 19.18
CA VAL A 278 15.62 -23.46 20.48
C VAL A 278 16.52 -22.26 20.24
N ALA A 279 16.75 -21.41 21.25
CA ALA A 279 17.59 -20.22 21.10
C ALA A 279 19.05 -20.54 20.74
N ALA A 280 19.70 -19.61 20.03
CA ALA A 280 21.10 -19.69 19.61
C ALA A 280 22.07 -19.39 20.78
N GLN A 281 22.03 -20.23 21.82
CA GLN A 281 22.75 -20.04 23.09
C GLN A 281 23.41 -21.33 23.64
N ARG A 282 23.66 -22.33 22.79
CA ARG A 282 24.30 -23.63 23.11
C ARG A 282 25.73 -23.48 23.64
N THR A 283 26.42 -22.41 23.29
CA THR A 283 27.75 -22.06 23.82
C THR A 283 27.72 -21.67 25.30
N ARG A 284 26.56 -21.30 25.85
CA ARG A 284 26.40 -20.87 27.25
C ARG A 284 25.33 -21.62 28.06
N ARG A 285 24.59 -22.56 27.46
CA ARG A 285 23.53 -23.37 28.09
C ARG A 285 23.55 -24.79 27.51
N SER A 286 23.18 -25.79 28.32
CA SER A 286 22.99 -27.14 27.81
C SER A 286 21.79 -27.21 26.86
N ILE A 287 21.77 -28.23 25.99
CA ILE A 287 20.65 -28.44 25.06
C ILE A 287 19.35 -28.76 25.83
N GLU A 288 19.44 -29.41 26.99
CA GLU A 288 18.31 -29.69 27.87
C GLU A 288 17.68 -28.41 28.45
N ASP A 289 18.50 -27.45 28.91
CA ASP A 289 18.00 -26.15 29.39
C ASP A 289 17.35 -25.36 28.26
N LEU A 290 17.94 -25.40 27.06
CA LEU A 290 17.39 -24.75 25.86
C LEU A 290 16.05 -25.35 25.43
N ILE A 291 15.92 -26.68 25.42
CA ILE A 291 14.65 -27.37 25.15
C ILE A 291 13.58 -26.98 26.18
N ALA A 292 13.95 -26.84 27.46
CA ALA A 292 13.01 -26.50 28.52
C ALA A 292 12.62 -25.02 28.58
N ARG A 293 13.56 -24.10 28.31
CA ARG A 293 13.38 -22.64 28.50
C ARG A 293 13.19 -21.84 27.23
N THR A 294 13.49 -22.40 26.06
CA THR A 294 13.36 -21.71 24.76
C THR A 294 12.57 -22.53 23.72
N PRO A 295 11.41 -23.15 24.07
CA PRO A 295 10.62 -23.92 23.11
C PRO A 295 10.18 -23.05 21.93
N ALA A 296 10.23 -23.63 20.73
CA ALA A 296 9.97 -22.96 19.45
C ALA A 296 10.77 -21.67 19.21
N ASP A 297 11.85 -21.43 19.97
CA ASP A 297 12.58 -20.16 20.10
C ASP A 297 11.71 -18.92 20.40
N GLY A 298 10.57 -19.12 21.07
CA GLY A 298 9.65 -18.04 21.45
C GLY A 298 8.78 -17.51 20.31
N LEU A 299 8.58 -18.31 19.25
CA LEU A 299 7.67 -18.01 18.14
C LEU A 299 6.95 -19.29 17.72
N VAL A 300 5.63 -19.35 17.89
CA VAL A 300 4.79 -20.40 17.29
C VAL A 300 4.35 -19.91 15.93
N CYS A 301 4.57 -20.68 14.86
CA CYS A 301 4.20 -20.23 13.51
C CYS A 301 3.93 -21.41 12.56
N GLY A 302 3.11 -21.19 11.54
CA GLY A 302 2.80 -22.21 10.55
C GLY A 302 1.83 -21.76 9.48
N VAL A 303 1.22 -22.74 8.83
CA VAL A 303 0.08 -22.55 7.92
C VAL A 303 -1.13 -23.24 8.52
N ALA A 304 -2.28 -22.58 8.52
CA ALA A 304 -3.56 -23.12 8.98
C ALA A 304 -4.68 -22.70 8.03
N ASP A 305 -5.86 -23.31 8.15
CA ASP A 305 -7.09 -22.79 7.57
C ASP A 305 -7.74 -21.87 8.64
N VAL A 306 -8.32 -20.73 8.23
CA VAL A 306 -9.01 -19.77 9.10
C VAL A 306 -10.34 -19.37 8.44
N ASN A 307 -11.44 -19.44 9.20
CA ASN A 307 -12.82 -19.18 8.75
C ASN A 307 -13.34 -20.21 7.71
N GLY A 308 -12.82 -21.44 7.70
CA GLY A 308 -13.14 -22.45 6.69
C GLY A 308 -14.62 -22.79 6.53
N ASP A 309 -15.39 -22.76 7.63
CA ASP A 309 -16.84 -22.97 7.61
C ASP A 309 -17.60 -21.79 6.97
N ALA A 310 -17.11 -20.56 7.12
CA ALA A 310 -17.78 -19.34 6.65
C ALA A 310 -17.42 -18.97 5.20
N VAL A 311 -16.18 -19.24 4.78
CA VAL A 311 -15.66 -18.87 3.45
C VAL A 311 -15.25 -20.05 2.57
N GLY A 312 -15.36 -21.28 3.05
CA GLY A 312 -14.89 -22.45 2.31
C GLY A 312 -13.38 -22.63 2.38
N ARG A 313 -12.96 -23.90 2.48
CA ARG A 313 -11.55 -24.28 2.71
C ARG A 313 -10.60 -23.76 1.65
N GLU A 314 -11.05 -23.61 0.41
CA GLU A 314 -10.23 -23.10 -0.70
C GLU A 314 -9.83 -21.62 -0.54
N ARG A 315 -10.49 -20.88 0.35
CA ARG A 315 -10.20 -19.47 0.70
C ARG A 315 -9.71 -19.29 2.15
N ALA A 316 -9.67 -20.37 2.93
CA ALA A 316 -9.36 -20.34 4.36
C ALA A 316 -7.86 -20.24 4.69
N ALA A 317 -6.99 -20.80 3.83
CA ALA A 317 -5.57 -20.95 4.13
C ALA A 317 -4.83 -19.62 4.41
N ALA A 318 -4.18 -19.53 5.57
CA ALA A 318 -3.40 -18.39 6.05
C ALA A 318 -2.04 -18.82 6.60
N VAL A 319 -1.08 -17.90 6.62
CA VAL A 319 0.15 -18.01 7.43
C VAL A 319 -0.12 -17.36 8.78
N VAL A 320 0.21 -18.05 9.87
CA VAL A 320 -0.03 -17.56 11.23
C VAL A 320 1.26 -17.54 12.03
N LEU A 321 1.47 -16.49 12.81
CA LEU A 321 2.64 -16.29 13.67
C LEU A 321 2.20 -15.71 15.02
N SER A 322 2.70 -16.27 16.11
CA SER A 322 2.52 -15.72 17.45
C SER A 322 3.81 -15.79 18.26
N TYR A 323 4.35 -14.63 18.64
CA TYR A 323 5.46 -14.57 19.58
C TYR A 323 4.99 -15.00 20.98
N ASP A 324 5.83 -15.76 21.69
CA ASP A 324 5.55 -16.23 23.05
C ASP A 324 6.30 -15.35 24.06
N ALA A 325 5.59 -14.37 24.63
CA ALA A 325 6.11 -13.47 25.66
C ALA A 325 6.68 -14.20 26.90
N THR A 326 6.31 -15.46 27.15
CA THR A 326 6.86 -16.25 28.26
C THR A 326 8.25 -16.82 27.96
N VAL A 327 8.69 -16.82 26.70
CA VAL A 327 10.03 -17.21 26.25
C VAL A 327 10.83 -15.95 25.95
N LEU A 328 11.78 -15.63 26.83
CA LEU A 328 12.71 -14.51 26.66
C LEU A 328 12.00 -13.17 26.29
N ALA A 329 10.83 -12.91 26.87
CA ALA A 329 10.01 -11.73 26.61
C ALA A 329 9.58 -11.53 25.14
N GLY A 330 9.33 -12.62 24.39
CA GLY A 330 8.90 -12.56 22.99
C GLY A 330 9.95 -11.94 22.06
N THR A 331 11.21 -11.87 22.50
CA THR A 331 12.29 -11.19 21.77
C THR A 331 12.71 -11.96 20.53
N GLN A 332 13.08 -11.18 19.51
CA GLN A 332 13.45 -11.64 18.18
C GLN A 332 14.93 -12.08 18.21
N GLY A 333 15.17 -13.39 18.10
CA GLY A 333 16.48 -14.03 18.12
C GLY A 333 16.82 -14.67 16.77
N VAL A 334 18.01 -15.25 16.65
CA VAL A 334 18.54 -15.73 15.36
C VAL A 334 17.59 -16.75 14.72
N HIS A 335 17.22 -17.80 15.45
CA HIS A 335 16.43 -18.89 14.85
C HIS A 335 14.94 -18.56 14.72
N ASN A 336 14.39 -17.65 15.53
CA ASN A 336 13.02 -17.18 15.31
C ASN A 336 12.91 -16.16 14.15
N HIS A 337 13.99 -15.45 13.81
CA HIS A 337 14.11 -14.73 12.54
C HIS A 337 14.15 -15.68 11.32
N ASP A 338 14.94 -16.77 11.37
CA ASP A 338 14.92 -17.81 10.32
C ASP A 338 13.50 -18.36 10.09
N LYS A 339 12.73 -18.51 11.18
CA LYS A 339 11.33 -18.96 11.15
C LYS A 339 10.40 -17.93 10.54
N THR A 340 10.48 -16.64 10.92
CA THR A 340 9.67 -15.58 10.30
C THR A 340 9.96 -15.48 8.80
N ASP A 341 11.24 -15.51 8.40
CA ASP A 341 11.64 -15.44 6.99
C ASP A 341 11.08 -16.61 6.18
N ARG A 342 11.11 -17.81 6.76
CA ARG A 342 10.51 -19.00 6.14
C ARG A 342 9.00 -18.87 5.98
N MET A 343 8.32 -18.26 6.94
CA MET A 343 6.87 -18.02 6.87
C MET A 343 6.52 -16.96 5.82
N PHE A 344 7.30 -15.87 5.73
CA PHE A 344 7.05 -14.81 4.74
C PHE A 344 7.36 -15.27 3.32
N GLN A 345 8.37 -16.12 3.11
CA GLN A 345 8.59 -16.82 1.83
C GLN A 345 7.41 -17.71 1.44
N LEU A 346 6.77 -18.40 2.40
CA LEU A 346 5.57 -19.21 2.14
C LEU A 346 4.35 -18.34 1.84
N ALA A 347 4.19 -17.24 2.56
CA ALA A 347 3.16 -16.24 2.31
C ALA A 347 3.28 -15.64 0.90
N GLU A 348 4.49 -15.23 0.48
CA GLU A 348 4.74 -14.70 -0.87
C GLU A 348 4.52 -15.77 -1.96
N ALA A 349 5.14 -16.94 -1.83
CA ALA A 349 5.14 -17.97 -2.88
C ALA A 349 3.76 -18.60 -3.14
N ARG A 350 2.90 -18.69 -2.12
CA ARG A 350 1.50 -19.16 -2.24
C ARG A 350 0.51 -17.99 -2.34
N GLY A 351 0.91 -16.79 -1.93
CA GLY A 351 0.06 -15.63 -1.75
C GLY A 351 -1.01 -15.87 -0.69
N LEU A 352 -0.60 -16.27 0.51
CA LEU A 352 -1.48 -16.45 1.66
C LEU A 352 -1.53 -15.17 2.50
N PRO A 353 -2.68 -14.79 3.07
CA PRO A 353 -2.75 -13.76 4.10
C PRO A 353 -1.88 -14.14 5.31
N VAL A 354 -1.45 -13.13 6.07
CA VAL A 354 -0.66 -13.32 7.29
C VAL A 354 -1.40 -12.74 8.49
N VAL A 355 -1.51 -13.52 9.56
CA VAL A 355 -1.93 -13.04 10.89
C VAL A 355 -0.75 -13.13 11.85
N LEU A 356 -0.41 -12.00 12.48
CA LEU A 356 0.77 -11.83 13.33
C LEU A 356 0.37 -11.32 14.72
N PHE A 357 0.52 -12.14 15.76
CA PHE A 357 0.52 -11.68 17.15
C PHE A 357 1.94 -11.21 17.50
N ALA A 358 2.09 -9.90 17.63
CA ALA A 358 3.38 -9.21 17.65
C ALA A 358 3.98 -8.99 19.05
N GLU A 359 3.41 -9.54 20.13
CA GLU A 359 3.88 -9.29 21.50
C GLU A 359 5.36 -9.68 21.69
N GLY A 360 6.21 -8.71 22.02
CA GLY A 360 7.62 -8.95 22.27
C GLY A 360 8.46 -7.69 22.43
N GLY A 361 9.64 -7.85 23.03
CA GLY A 361 10.57 -6.76 23.36
C GLY A 361 11.54 -6.33 22.26
N GLY A 362 11.38 -6.80 21.01
CA GLY A 362 12.31 -6.53 19.91
C GLY A 362 13.55 -7.43 19.90
N GLY A 363 14.64 -6.95 19.29
CA GLY A 363 15.87 -7.73 19.07
C GLY A 363 16.51 -8.28 20.35
N ARG A 364 16.93 -9.54 20.30
CA ARG A 364 17.43 -10.29 21.47
C ARG A 364 18.96 -10.17 21.62
N PRO A 365 19.47 -9.56 22.71
CA PRO A 365 20.92 -9.37 22.92
C PRO A 365 21.66 -10.63 23.41
N GLY A 366 20.93 -11.73 23.64
CA GLY A 366 21.44 -12.91 24.36
C GLY A 366 21.87 -14.10 23.50
N ASP A 367 21.73 -14.00 22.18
CA ASP A 367 22.06 -15.09 21.25
C ASP A 367 23.56 -15.01 20.89
N VAL A 368 24.32 -16.00 21.34
CA VAL A 368 25.79 -15.98 21.41
C VAL A 368 26.47 -17.07 20.56
N ASP A 369 25.69 -18.00 19.99
CA ASP A 369 26.22 -19.03 19.09
C ASP A 369 26.62 -18.48 17.71
N VAL A 370 26.07 -17.31 17.34
CA VAL A 370 26.44 -16.55 16.16
C VAL A 370 27.24 -15.32 16.59
N PRO A 371 28.33 -14.95 15.89
CA PRO A 371 29.04 -13.69 16.15
C PRO A 371 28.13 -12.49 15.84
N MET A 372 27.41 -12.00 16.85
CA MET A 372 26.54 -10.84 16.71
C MET A 372 27.36 -9.57 16.45
N GLY A 373 27.41 -9.17 15.18
CA GLY A 373 27.83 -7.84 14.75
C GLY A 373 26.66 -6.84 14.88
N ALA A 374 26.54 -5.92 13.92
CA ALA A 374 25.42 -4.98 13.89
C ALA A 374 24.07 -5.63 13.50
N TRP A 375 24.10 -6.76 12.78
CA TRP A 375 22.94 -7.53 12.31
C TRP A 375 21.86 -6.74 11.55
N LEU A 376 22.28 -5.65 10.90
CA LEU A 376 21.44 -4.80 10.04
C LEU A 376 21.14 -5.43 8.66
N ASP A 377 21.66 -6.64 8.42
CA ASP A 377 21.43 -7.49 7.25
C ASP A 377 20.29 -8.50 7.45
N ALA A 378 19.65 -8.54 8.63
CA ALA A 378 18.46 -9.35 8.89
C ALA A 378 17.32 -8.99 7.91
N PRO A 379 16.92 -9.90 7.01
CA PRO A 379 16.03 -9.55 5.88
C PRO A 379 14.56 -9.45 6.28
N THR A 380 14.19 -9.90 7.47
CA THR A 380 12.82 -10.10 7.96
C THR A 380 11.91 -8.89 7.82
N PHE A 381 12.37 -7.70 8.21
CA PHE A 381 11.55 -6.48 8.12
C PHE A 381 11.28 -6.09 6.66
N HIS A 382 12.27 -6.25 5.78
CA HIS A 382 12.12 -6.04 4.34
C HIS A 382 11.23 -7.10 3.69
N ALA A 383 11.40 -8.38 4.07
CA ALA A 383 10.60 -9.49 3.58
C ALA A 383 9.13 -9.37 3.98
N PHE A 384 8.84 -8.92 5.21
CA PHE A 384 7.48 -8.66 5.66
C PHE A 384 6.86 -7.44 4.98
N ALA A 385 7.56 -6.31 4.93
CA ALA A 385 7.07 -5.10 4.27
C ALA A 385 6.75 -5.32 2.78
N ARG A 386 7.50 -6.21 2.11
CA ARG A 386 7.22 -6.63 0.71
C ARG A 386 5.90 -7.39 0.51
N LEU A 387 5.27 -7.91 1.58
CA LEU A 387 3.97 -8.54 1.51
C LEU A 387 2.82 -7.51 1.47
N SER A 388 3.07 -6.26 1.89
CA SER A 388 2.08 -5.17 1.86
C SER A 388 1.51 -5.00 0.46
N GLY A 389 0.18 -4.97 0.35
CA GLY A 389 -0.53 -4.89 -0.93
C GLY A 389 -0.35 -6.09 -1.88
N ALA A 390 0.35 -7.15 -1.46
CA ALA A 390 0.40 -8.44 -2.15
C ALA A 390 -0.57 -9.44 -1.51
N VAL A 391 -0.60 -9.50 -0.17
CA VAL A 391 -1.51 -10.34 0.63
C VAL A 391 -2.03 -9.53 1.83
N PRO A 392 -3.21 -9.86 2.40
CA PRO A 392 -3.69 -9.22 3.62
C PRO A 392 -2.76 -9.46 4.80
N LEU A 393 -2.41 -8.42 5.54
CA LEU A 393 -1.58 -8.44 6.74
C LEU A 393 -2.36 -7.96 7.97
N VAL A 394 -2.73 -8.87 8.86
CA VAL A 394 -3.46 -8.56 10.11
C VAL A 394 -2.50 -8.64 11.29
N GLY A 395 -2.26 -7.52 11.96
CA GLY A 395 -1.42 -7.42 13.14
C GLY A 395 -2.26 -7.39 14.42
N VAL A 396 -1.83 -8.15 15.43
CA VAL A 396 -2.44 -8.14 16.77
C VAL A 396 -1.36 -7.80 17.80
N ALA A 397 -1.60 -6.75 18.59
CA ALA A 397 -0.80 -6.39 19.75
C ALA A 397 -1.57 -6.69 21.04
N SER A 398 -0.93 -7.46 21.93
CA SER A 398 -1.34 -7.54 23.33
C SER A 398 -0.10 -7.38 24.21
N GLY A 399 -0.27 -6.83 25.41
CA GLY A 399 0.86 -6.51 26.28
C GLY A 399 1.90 -5.61 25.60
N ARG A 400 3.16 -6.03 25.58
CA ARG A 400 4.29 -5.16 25.19
C ARG A 400 4.77 -5.47 23.77
N CYS A 401 4.76 -4.49 22.87
CA CYS A 401 5.20 -4.63 21.49
C CYS A 401 6.23 -3.54 21.13
N PHE A 402 7.53 -3.88 21.17
CA PHE A 402 8.61 -2.88 21.03
C PHE A 402 9.61 -3.16 19.91
N ALA A 403 10.21 -2.09 19.38
CA ALA A 403 11.27 -2.10 18.38
C ALA A 403 10.92 -2.98 17.16
N GLY A 404 11.68 -4.03 16.87
CA GLY A 404 11.41 -4.88 15.70
C GLY A 404 10.06 -5.61 15.72
N ASN A 405 9.48 -5.86 16.90
CA ASN A 405 8.10 -6.36 17.01
C ASN A 405 7.10 -5.30 16.52
N ALA A 406 7.26 -4.05 16.97
CA ALA A 406 6.44 -2.92 16.54
C ALA A 406 6.67 -2.55 15.06
N ALA A 407 7.88 -2.74 14.54
CA ALA A 407 8.19 -2.52 13.14
C ALA A 407 7.45 -3.48 12.20
N LEU A 408 7.30 -4.75 12.60
CA LEU A 408 6.44 -5.69 11.87
C LEU A 408 4.97 -5.28 12.00
N LEU A 409 4.50 -4.95 13.21
CA LEU A 409 3.11 -4.54 13.46
C LEU A 409 2.70 -3.31 12.61
N GLY A 410 3.56 -2.28 12.55
CA GLY A 410 3.32 -1.05 11.77
C GLY A 410 3.39 -1.22 10.26
N CYS A 411 3.76 -2.40 9.75
CA CYS A 411 3.68 -2.75 8.34
C CYS A 411 2.40 -3.56 7.99
N CYS A 412 1.51 -3.81 8.96
CA CYS A 412 0.25 -4.50 8.73
C CYS A 412 -0.80 -3.57 8.08
N ASP A 413 -1.75 -4.18 7.36
CA ASP A 413 -2.90 -3.49 6.77
C ASP A 413 -3.90 -3.05 7.85
N VAL A 414 -4.05 -3.86 8.91
CA VAL A 414 -4.91 -3.58 10.07
C VAL A 414 -4.17 -3.96 11.35
N VAL A 415 -4.08 -3.01 12.28
CA VAL A 415 -3.54 -3.18 13.63
C VAL A 415 -4.67 -3.27 14.65
N ILE A 416 -4.82 -4.45 15.25
CA ILE A 416 -5.72 -4.73 16.37
C ILE A 416 -4.89 -4.65 17.67
N ALA A 417 -5.35 -3.93 18.68
CA ALA A 417 -4.65 -3.83 19.96
C ALA A 417 -5.57 -4.02 21.17
N THR A 418 -5.15 -4.82 22.14
CA THR A 418 -5.87 -4.97 23.41
C THR A 418 -5.72 -3.70 24.27
N ALA A 419 -6.64 -3.51 25.22
CA ALA A 419 -6.65 -2.32 26.08
C ALA A 419 -5.41 -2.21 26.99
N ASP A 420 -4.74 -3.34 27.30
CA ASP A 420 -3.49 -3.39 28.07
C ASP A 420 -2.22 -3.25 27.19
N ALA A 421 -2.37 -3.06 25.88
CA ALA A 421 -1.21 -3.03 24.98
C ALA A 421 -0.43 -1.69 25.05
N THR A 422 0.88 -1.80 24.87
CA THR A 422 1.81 -0.68 24.71
C THR A 422 2.74 -0.97 23.53
N ILE A 423 2.78 -0.05 22.57
CA ILE A 423 3.44 -0.18 21.28
C ILE A 423 4.51 0.92 21.18
N GLY A 424 5.68 0.63 20.59
CA GLY A 424 6.67 1.68 20.35
C GLY A 424 7.94 1.24 19.66
N MET A 425 8.54 2.14 18.87
CA MET A 425 9.79 1.84 18.14
C MET A 425 11.02 1.64 19.06
N GLY A 426 10.93 2.01 20.33
CA GLY A 426 11.92 1.68 21.36
C GLY A 426 11.24 1.36 22.68
N GLY A 427 11.61 0.23 23.31
CA GLY A 427 11.19 -0.07 24.68
C GLY A 427 12.02 0.72 25.72
N PRO A 428 11.67 0.67 27.01
CA PRO A 428 12.30 1.51 28.05
C PRO A 428 13.83 1.49 28.09
N ALA A 429 14.47 0.33 27.91
CA ALA A 429 15.93 0.23 27.90
C ALA A 429 16.59 0.97 26.71
N MET A 430 15.89 1.13 25.58
CA MET A 430 16.35 1.92 24.44
C MET A 430 16.14 3.42 24.68
N ILE A 431 15.04 3.80 25.33
CA ILE A 431 14.73 5.19 25.70
C ILE A 431 15.75 5.71 26.73
N GLU A 432 16.01 4.92 27.78
CA GLU A 432 17.04 5.21 28.79
C GLU A 432 18.44 5.22 28.19
N GLY A 433 18.77 4.22 27.35
CA GLY A 433 20.05 4.15 26.63
C GLY A 433 20.29 5.31 25.66
N GLY A 434 19.22 5.94 25.16
CA GLY A 434 19.26 7.17 24.36
C GLY A 434 19.36 8.47 25.18
N GLY A 435 19.33 8.38 26.52
CA GLY A 435 19.36 9.55 27.41
C GLY A 435 18.05 10.33 27.47
N LEU A 436 16.93 9.75 27.04
CA LEU A 436 15.62 10.42 26.94
C LEU A 436 14.81 10.37 28.26
N GLY A 437 15.29 9.65 29.26
CA GLY A 437 14.63 9.47 30.56
C GLY A 437 14.36 8.00 30.89
N VAL A 438 13.76 7.76 32.04
CA VAL A 438 13.35 6.42 32.50
C VAL A 438 11.83 6.39 32.56
N TYR A 439 11.23 5.41 31.88
CA TYR A 439 9.78 5.25 31.75
C TYR A 439 9.39 3.81 32.03
N ALA A 440 8.21 3.60 32.61
CA ALA A 440 7.59 2.29 32.64
C ALA A 440 7.22 1.85 31.21
N PRO A 441 7.24 0.54 30.88
CA PRO A 441 6.77 0.03 29.59
C PRO A 441 5.36 0.54 29.22
N GLU A 442 4.50 0.69 30.22
CA GLU A 442 3.12 1.14 30.09
C GLU A 442 2.99 2.63 29.75
N GLU A 443 4.05 3.43 29.85
CA GLU A 443 4.07 4.87 29.51
C GLU A 443 4.54 5.15 28.08
N VAL A 444 5.06 4.15 27.36
CA VAL A 444 5.75 4.34 26.06
C VAL A 444 4.80 4.66 24.91
N GLY A 445 3.71 3.90 24.77
CA GLY A 445 2.70 4.11 23.73
C GLY A 445 1.43 3.30 24.01
N PRO A 446 0.60 3.72 24.98
CA PRO A 446 -0.63 3.00 25.34
C PRO A 446 -1.62 2.93 24.17
N THR A 447 -2.43 1.86 24.07
CA THR A 447 -3.49 1.73 23.05
C THR A 447 -4.38 2.97 22.92
N ALA A 448 -4.71 3.64 24.03
CA ALA A 448 -5.51 4.88 24.01
C ALA A 448 -4.85 6.02 23.19
N MET A 449 -3.54 6.24 23.36
CA MET A 449 -2.79 7.21 22.55
C MET A 449 -2.72 6.79 21.08
N HIS A 450 -2.65 5.48 20.82
CA HIS A 450 -2.57 4.96 19.46
C HIS A 450 -3.89 4.88 18.70
N LEU A 451 -5.03 4.96 19.40
CA LEU A 451 -6.33 5.26 18.79
C LEU A 451 -6.39 6.69 18.28
N GLU A 452 -5.96 7.67 19.09
CA GLU A 452 -5.96 9.10 18.72
C GLU A 452 -4.94 9.42 17.62
N THR A 453 -3.77 8.76 17.63
CA THR A 453 -2.71 8.95 16.63
C THR A 453 -2.84 8.06 15.38
N GLY A 454 -3.92 7.27 15.26
CA GLY A 454 -4.20 6.43 14.09
C GLY A 454 -3.27 5.21 13.89
N VAL A 455 -2.41 4.89 14.86
CA VAL A 455 -1.52 3.71 14.83
C VAL A 455 -2.30 2.41 15.07
N VAL A 456 -3.36 2.45 15.89
CA VAL A 456 -4.26 1.32 16.14
C VAL A 456 -5.53 1.52 15.30
N ASP A 457 -5.82 0.54 14.44
CA ASP A 457 -7.03 0.54 13.61
C ASP A 457 -8.25 0.03 14.40
N VAL A 458 -8.08 -0.94 15.31
CA VAL A 458 -9.15 -1.46 16.17
C VAL A 458 -8.63 -1.72 17.59
N ALA A 459 -9.22 -1.07 18.59
CA ALA A 459 -8.99 -1.43 19.99
C ALA A 459 -10.04 -2.43 20.48
N VAL A 460 -9.60 -3.39 21.29
CA VAL A 460 -10.41 -4.48 21.86
C VAL A 460 -10.11 -4.65 23.35
N ALA A 461 -11.01 -5.26 24.11
CA ALA A 461 -10.85 -5.46 25.54
C ALA A 461 -9.70 -6.43 25.87
N ASP A 462 -9.63 -7.58 25.18
CA ASP A 462 -8.71 -8.67 25.49
C ASP A 462 -8.31 -9.51 24.25
N GLU A 463 -7.45 -10.51 24.47
CA GLU A 463 -6.95 -11.41 23.42
C GLU A 463 -8.03 -12.32 22.81
N ALA A 464 -9.20 -12.49 23.43
CA ALA A 464 -10.32 -13.25 22.84
C ALA A 464 -11.02 -12.40 21.77
N GLU A 465 -11.40 -11.18 22.13
CA GLU A 465 -11.98 -10.22 21.19
C GLU A 465 -10.97 -9.87 20.06
N ALA A 466 -9.68 -9.84 20.36
CA ALA A 466 -8.63 -9.66 19.34
C ALA A 466 -8.64 -10.77 18.27
N VAL A 467 -8.85 -12.03 18.66
CA VAL A 467 -8.94 -13.17 17.73
C VAL A 467 -10.25 -13.10 16.93
N ASP A 468 -11.38 -12.78 17.56
CA ASP A 468 -12.66 -12.57 16.87
C ASP A 468 -12.57 -11.47 15.81
N VAL A 469 -11.97 -10.32 16.16
CA VAL A 469 -11.75 -9.21 15.21
C VAL A 469 -10.75 -9.62 14.12
N ALA A 470 -9.70 -10.38 14.43
CA ALA A 470 -8.74 -10.87 13.42
C ALA A 470 -9.41 -11.80 12.40
N ARG A 471 -10.20 -12.78 12.86
CA ARG A 471 -11.04 -13.64 12.02
C ARG A 471 -11.97 -12.82 11.13
N ARG A 472 -12.72 -11.89 11.74
CA ARG A 472 -13.70 -11.04 11.07
C ARG A 472 -13.04 -10.17 10.00
N CYS A 473 -11.95 -9.49 10.35
CA CYS A 473 -11.13 -8.67 9.45
C CYS A 473 -10.63 -9.49 8.26
N LEU A 474 -10.07 -10.68 8.51
CA LEU A 474 -9.58 -11.54 7.43
C LEU A 474 -10.72 -11.98 6.48
N SER A 475 -11.92 -12.23 7.01
CA SER A 475 -13.07 -12.69 6.23
C SER A 475 -13.44 -11.77 5.06
N TYR A 476 -13.28 -10.45 5.18
CA TYR A 476 -13.62 -9.51 4.09
C TYR A 476 -12.71 -9.72 2.88
N PHE A 477 -11.43 -10.05 3.11
CA PHE A 477 -10.45 -10.35 2.05
C PHE A 477 -10.57 -11.78 1.51
N GLN A 478 -11.30 -12.65 2.20
CA GLN A 478 -11.60 -14.02 1.76
C GLN A 478 -12.85 -14.09 0.84
N GLY A 479 -13.53 -12.96 0.57
CA GLY A 479 -14.64 -12.89 -0.38
C GLY A 479 -16.03 -13.05 0.25
N PRO A 480 -17.07 -13.43 -0.52
CA PRO A 480 -18.45 -13.49 -0.01
C PRO A 480 -18.70 -14.65 0.96
N THR A 481 -19.62 -14.42 1.89
CA THR A 481 -20.20 -15.40 2.82
C THR A 481 -21.60 -15.84 2.37
N ALA A 482 -21.98 -17.08 2.65
CA ALA A 482 -23.30 -17.60 2.28
C ALA A 482 -24.42 -17.14 3.22
N GLU A 483 -24.12 -17.02 4.52
CA GLU A 483 -25.05 -16.57 5.55
C GLU A 483 -24.93 -15.06 5.77
N TRP A 484 -26.07 -14.38 5.78
CA TRP A 484 -26.22 -12.95 6.05
C TRP A 484 -27.68 -12.61 6.37
N ALA A 485 -27.91 -11.46 7.00
CA ALA A 485 -29.25 -10.91 7.24
C ALA A 485 -29.25 -9.42 6.91
N ALA A 486 -30.23 -8.96 6.13
CA ALA A 486 -30.40 -7.54 5.85
C ALA A 486 -31.14 -6.82 7.01
N PRO A 487 -30.79 -5.56 7.33
CA PRO A 487 -31.53 -4.72 8.26
C PRO A 487 -32.86 -4.25 7.63
N ASP A 488 -33.73 -3.63 8.46
CA ASP A 488 -34.91 -2.94 7.94
C ASP A 488 -34.51 -1.62 7.26
N ALA A 489 -34.32 -1.69 5.94
CA ALA A 489 -33.87 -0.56 5.12
C ALA A 489 -34.76 0.69 5.26
N ARG A 490 -36.01 0.59 5.76
CA ARG A 490 -36.88 1.75 6.01
C ARG A 490 -36.30 2.73 7.02
N ILE A 491 -35.37 2.30 7.89
CA ILE A 491 -34.61 3.16 8.81
C ILE A 491 -33.85 4.25 8.03
N LEU A 492 -33.33 3.94 6.84
CA LEU A 492 -32.56 4.87 6.01
C LEU A 492 -33.36 6.12 5.62
N ARG A 493 -34.69 6.02 5.48
CA ARG A 493 -35.58 7.17 5.19
C ARG A 493 -35.64 8.21 6.32
N HIS A 494 -35.16 7.85 7.52
CA HIS A 494 -35.23 8.68 8.72
C HIS A 494 -33.86 8.92 9.37
N ALA A 495 -32.78 8.34 8.81
CA ALA A 495 -31.42 8.49 9.34
C ALA A 495 -30.88 9.92 9.15
N VAL A 496 -31.18 10.56 8.02
CA VAL A 496 -30.86 11.97 7.76
C VAL A 496 -32.04 12.86 8.18
N PRO A 497 -31.85 13.85 9.08
CA PRO A 497 -32.92 14.78 9.46
C PRO A 497 -33.30 15.73 8.32
N GLU A 498 -34.60 16.01 8.17
CA GLU A 498 -35.13 17.01 7.22
C GLU A 498 -34.56 18.43 7.43
N SER A 499 -34.19 18.75 8.67
CA SER A 499 -33.53 20.01 9.00
C SER A 499 -32.08 20.00 8.49
N ARG A 500 -31.82 20.74 7.42
CA ARG A 500 -30.52 20.87 6.72
C ARG A 500 -29.32 21.05 7.66
N THR A 501 -29.49 21.85 8.72
CA THR A 501 -28.42 22.18 9.69
C THR A 501 -28.28 21.19 10.86
N ARG A 502 -29.20 20.22 11.01
CA ARG A 502 -29.16 19.26 12.12
C ARG A 502 -28.21 18.12 11.80
N ALA A 503 -27.19 17.93 12.63
CA ALA A 503 -26.30 16.78 12.57
C ALA A 503 -27.02 15.46 12.94
N TYR A 504 -26.45 14.35 12.48
CA TYR A 504 -26.81 12.97 12.82
C TYR A 504 -25.53 12.13 12.86
N ASP A 505 -25.60 10.93 13.44
CA ASP A 505 -24.49 9.96 13.39
C ASP A 505 -24.60 9.15 12.09
N VAL A 506 -23.57 9.20 11.24
CA VAL A 506 -23.55 8.49 9.96
C VAL A 506 -23.54 6.96 10.15
N ARG A 507 -23.18 6.46 11.33
CA ARG A 507 -23.25 5.02 11.64
C ARG A 507 -24.68 4.47 11.57
N LEU A 508 -25.70 5.30 11.83
CA LEU A 508 -27.10 4.92 11.59
C LEU A 508 -27.40 4.60 10.12
N VAL A 509 -26.67 5.23 9.18
CA VAL A 509 -26.76 4.93 7.74
C VAL A 509 -25.98 3.66 7.43
N LEU A 510 -24.79 3.46 8.02
CA LEU A 510 -24.02 2.22 7.85
C LEU A 510 -24.80 1.00 8.36
N ASP A 511 -25.38 1.06 9.56
CA ASP A 511 -26.16 -0.02 10.17
C ASP A 511 -27.48 -0.30 9.45
N GLY A 512 -28.09 0.72 8.83
CA GLY A 512 -29.26 0.56 7.97
C GLY A 512 -28.94 0.03 6.57
N LEU A 513 -27.67 0.01 6.17
CA LEU A 513 -27.20 -0.38 4.83
C LEU A 513 -26.52 -1.76 4.82
N ALA A 514 -25.59 -1.98 5.74
CA ALA A 514 -24.79 -3.18 5.87
C ALA A 514 -25.61 -4.37 6.39
N ASP A 515 -25.17 -5.59 6.12
CA ASP A 515 -25.75 -6.79 6.73
C ASP A 515 -25.56 -6.76 8.25
N VAL A 516 -26.54 -7.26 9.00
CA VAL A 516 -26.56 -7.22 10.47
C VAL A 516 -25.31 -7.88 11.03
N GLY A 517 -24.58 -7.15 11.89
CA GLY A 517 -23.33 -7.63 12.47
C GLY A 517 -22.13 -7.68 11.50
N SER A 518 -22.21 -7.04 10.33
CA SER A 518 -21.11 -7.03 9.34
C SER A 518 -20.23 -5.77 9.33
N VAL A 519 -20.57 -4.71 10.08
CA VAL A 519 -19.76 -3.47 10.13
C VAL A 519 -18.54 -3.63 11.04
N LEU A 520 -17.34 -3.55 10.47
CA LEU A 520 -16.06 -3.40 11.17
C LEU A 520 -15.48 -2.02 10.84
N GLU A 521 -15.71 -1.05 11.74
CA GLU A 521 -15.12 0.29 11.63
C GLU A 521 -13.62 0.24 11.96
N LEU A 522 -12.82 0.97 11.17
CA LEU A 522 -11.37 1.08 11.31
C LEU A 522 -10.97 2.52 11.66
N ARG A 523 -9.97 2.66 12.54
CA ARG A 523 -9.48 3.92 13.11
C ARG A 523 -10.62 4.83 13.66
N PRO A 524 -11.59 4.34 14.45
CA PRO A 524 -12.71 5.17 14.93
C PRO A 524 -12.26 6.37 15.78
N GLY A 525 -11.11 6.29 16.46
CA GLY A 525 -10.54 7.36 17.29
C GLY A 525 -9.64 8.37 16.57
N PHE A 526 -9.33 8.16 15.28
CA PHE A 526 -8.49 9.07 14.48
C PHE A 526 -9.32 9.65 13.33
N ALA A 527 -9.21 10.96 13.11
CA ALA A 527 -9.97 11.71 12.09
C ALA A 527 -11.48 11.39 12.10
N GLU A 528 -12.15 11.66 13.22
CA GLU A 528 -13.56 11.26 13.46
C GLU A 528 -14.56 11.84 12.43
N SER A 529 -14.21 12.88 11.67
CA SER A 529 -14.99 13.44 10.56
C SER A 529 -15.08 12.53 9.33
N MET A 530 -14.24 11.49 9.26
CA MET A 530 -14.22 10.48 8.22
C MET A 530 -14.36 9.08 8.83
N VAL A 531 -15.48 8.41 8.59
CA VAL A 531 -15.66 6.99 8.93
C VAL A 531 -15.09 6.13 7.81
N THR A 532 -14.31 5.13 8.18
CA THR A 532 -13.79 4.08 7.29
C THR A 532 -14.17 2.71 7.84
N ALA A 533 -14.87 1.88 7.07
CA ALA A 533 -15.36 0.59 7.56
C ALA A 533 -15.34 -0.51 6.51
N LEU A 534 -15.04 -1.74 6.93
CA LEU A 534 -15.28 -2.95 6.16
C LEU A 534 -16.70 -3.45 6.48
N VAL A 535 -17.53 -3.69 5.46
CA VAL A 535 -18.93 -4.11 5.61
C VAL A 535 -19.27 -5.28 4.69
N ARG A 536 -20.45 -5.89 4.88
CA ARG A 536 -21.06 -6.76 3.87
C ARG A 536 -22.42 -6.23 3.44
N ILE A 537 -22.78 -6.46 2.17
CA ILE A 537 -24.13 -6.26 1.65
C ILE A 537 -24.48 -7.50 0.81
N GLU A 538 -25.47 -8.27 1.25
CA GLU A 538 -25.82 -9.58 0.68
C GLU A 538 -24.64 -10.57 0.70
N GLY A 539 -23.90 -10.58 1.82
CA GLY A 539 -22.72 -11.42 2.05
C GLY A 539 -21.45 -10.95 1.34
N ARG A 540 -21.55 -10.05 0.35
CA ARG A 540 -20.44 -9.53 -0.46
C ARG A 540 -19.66 -8.46 0.33
N PRO A 541 -18.31 -8.51 0.39
CA PRO A 541 -17.52 -7.55 1.15
C PRO A 541 -17.32 -6.23 0.39
N TYR A 542 -17.42 -5.10 1.11
CA TYR A 542 -17.22 -3.75 0.59
C TYR A 542 -16.37 -2.92 1.56
N GLY A 543 -15.60 -1.98 1.02
CA GLY A 543 -15.05 -0.87 1.79
C GLY A 543 -16.01 0.32 1.77
N VAL A 544 -16.22 0.97 2.92
CA VAL A 544 -17.04 2.17 3.04
C VAL A 544 -16.18 3.35 3.50
N ILE A 545 -16.30 4.47 2.80
CA ILE A 545 -15.91 5.80 3.32
C ILE A 545 -17.16 6.64 3.54
N ALA A 546 -17.25 7.37 4.65
CA ALA A 546 -18.40 8.22 4.94
C ALA A 546 -18.01 9.47 5.72
N ASN A 547 -18.63 10.62 5.40
CA ASN A 547 -18.47 11.82 6.20
C ASN A 547 -19.34 11.74 7.46
N ASP A 548 -18.79 12.06 8.64
CA ASP A 548 -19.58 12.18 9.87
C ASP A 548 -19.98 13.65 10.09
N PRO A 549 -21.25 14.04 9.85
CA PRO A 549 -21.67 15.43 9.98
C PRO A 549 -21.79 15.89 11.44
N SER A 550 -21.61 15.01 12.44
CA SER A 550 -21.48 15.38 13.85
C SER A 550 -20.08 15.87 14.23
N ARG A 551 -19.09 15.71 13.33
CA ARG A 551 -17.68 16.08 13.51
C ARG A 551 -17.25 17.05 12.42
N LEU A 552 -16.83 18.25 12.80
CA LEU A 552 -16.49 19.35 11.86
C LEU A 552 -17.58 19.63 10.80
N GLY A 553 -18.84 19.27 11.08
CA GLY A 553 -19.92 19.32 10.10
C GLY A 553 -19.72 18.41 8.89
N GLY A 554 -18.86 17.39 8.94
CA GLY A 554 -18.51 16.51 7.81
C GLY A 554 -17.46 17.10 6.86
N ALA A 555 -16.80 18.20 7.25
CA ALA A 555 -15.68 18.77 6.50
C ALA A 555 -14.47 17.82 6.51
N ILE A 556 -13.74 17.79 5.40
CA ILE A 556 -12.57 16.92 5.22
C ILE A 556 -11.31 17.75 5.50
N ASP A 557 -10.68 17.51 6.64
CA ASP A 557 -9.37 18.07 7.01
C ASP A 557 -8.21 17.15 6.55
N SER A 558 -6.98 17.46 6.97
CA SER A 558 -5.77 16.72 6.57
C SER A 558 -5.79 15.26 7.04
N ASP A 559 -6.15 15.03 8.30
CA ASP A 559 -6.17 13.68 8.89
C ASP A 559 -7.32 12.84 8.28
N ALA A 560 -8.49 13.45 8.02
CA ALA A 560 -9.58 12.80 7.30
C ALA A 560 -9.20 12.43 5.87
N ALA A 561 -8.43 13.29 5.18
CA ALA A 561 -7.95 13.03 3.83
C ALA A 561 -6.92 11.90 3.79
N ASP A 562 -5.98 11.85 4.73
CA ASP A 562 -5.03 10.75 4.88
C ASP A 562 -5.75 9.43 5.18
N LYS A 563 -6.63 9.41 6.20
CA LYS A 563 -7.44 8.24 6.57
C LYS A 563 -8.23 7.68 5.39
N ALA A 564 -8.91 8.55 4.64
CA ALA A 564 -9.64 8.14 3.43
C ALA A 564 -8.69 7.63 2.34
N ALA A 565 -7.58 8.32 2.07
CA ALA A 565 -6.62 7.93 1.03
C ALA A 565 -5.97 6.56 1.32
N ARG A 566 -5.56 6.30 2.56
CA ARG A 566 -5.05 4.99 2.99
C ARG A 566 -6.09 3.89 2.83
N PHE A 567 -7.31 4.12 3.32
CA PHE A 567 -8.36 3.10 3.27
C PHE A 567 -8.80 2.78 1.83
N LEU A 568 -8.83 3.77 0.95
CA LEU A 568 -9.00 3.57 -0.49
C LEU A 568 -7.86 2.74 -1.10
N GLY A 569 -6.60 2.99 -0.69
CA GLY A 569 -5.44 2.19 -1.07
C GLY A 569 -5.53 0.73 -0.62
N LEU A 570 -5.97 0.49 0.62
CA LEU A 570 -6.26 -0.84 1.17
C LEU A 570 -7.29 -1.59 0.33
N CYS A 571 -8.42 -0.95 0.02
CA CYS A 571 -9.49 -1.53 -0.78
C CYS A 571 -9.01 -1.90 -2.19
N ASP A 572 -8.27 -1.00 -2.85
CA ASP A 572 -7.73 -1.24 -4.19
C ASP A 572 -6.65 -2.31 -4.25
N ALA A 573 -5.81 -2.41 -3.21
CA ALA A 573 -4.82 -3.46 -3.09
C ALA A 573 -5.48 -4.85 -2.99
N HIS A 574 -6.52 -4.98 -2.17
CA HIS A 574 -7.16 -6.27 -1.86
C HIS A 574 -8.46 -6.55 -2.63
N ARG A 575 -8.73 -5.76 -3.68
CA ARG A 575 -9.87 -5.91 -4.62
C ARG A 575 -11.27 -5.73 -3.99
N LEU A 576 -11.39 -4.94 -2.93
CA LEU A 576 -12.68 -4.59 -2.35
C LEU A 576 -13.33 -3.43 -3.13
N PRO A 577 -14.55 -3.59 -3.68
CA PRO A 577 -15.34 -2.48 -4.20
C PRO A 577 -15.66 -1.46 -3.11
N VAL A 578 -15.76 -0.18 -3.49
CA VAL A 578 -15.93 0.93 -2.55
C VAL A 578 -17.32 1.54 -2.63
N VAL A 579 -17.91 1.82 -1.47
CA VAL A 579 -19.11 2.64 -1.31
C VAL A 579 -18.72 3.95 -0.62
N SER A 580 -19.08 5.08 -1.20
CA SER A 580 -18.78 6.41 -0.68
C SER A 580 -20.09 7.11 -0.27
N LEU A 581 -20.25 7.35 1.03
CA LEU A 581 -21.44 8.00 1.62
C LEU A 581 -21.13 9.48 1.88
N CYS A 582 -21.59 10.35 0.98
CA CYS A 582 -21.20 11.75 0.93
C CYS A 582 -22.19 12.66 1.68
N ASP A 583 -21.71 13.36 2.71
CA ASP A 583 -22.41 14.44 3.42
C ASP A 583 -21.41 15.55 3.86
N THR A 584 -20.65 16.08 2.89
CA THR A 584 -19.55 17.01 3.14
C THR A 584 -19.86 18.46 2.68
N PRO A 585 -19.51 19.48 3.49
CA PRO A 585 -19.44 20.87 3.05
C PRO A 585 -18.22 21.17 2.15
N GLY A 586 -17.33 20.19 1.96
CA GLY A 586 -16.08 20.33 1.22
C GLY A 586 -14.86 20.04 2.11
N PHE A 587 -13.68 20.46 1.65
CA PHE A 587 -12.49 20.47 2.50
C PHE A 587 -12.61 21.51 3.61
N MET A 588 -11.90 21.28 4.71
CA MET A 588 -11.66 22.30 5.72
C MET A 588 -10.85 23.45 5.09
N VAL A 589 -11.09 24.68 5.57
CA VAL A 589 -10.49 25.91 5.03
C VAL A 589 -10.12 26.87 6.16
N GLY A 590 -9.13 27.73 5.89
CA GLY A 590 -8.66 28.76 6.81
C GLY A 590 -7.22 28.52 7.26
N PRO A 591 -6.53 29.53 7.82
CA PRO A 591 -5.08 29.46 8.08
C PRO A 591 -4.66 28.26 8.93
N GLU A 592 -5.43 27.94 9.98
CA GLU A 592 -5.18 26.78 10.85
C GLU A 592 -5.20 25.45 10.08
N SER A 593 -6.08 25.31 9.07
CA SER A 593 -6.09 24.14 8.19
C SER A 593 -4.86 24.11 7.28
N GLU A 594 -4.46 25.25 6.72
CA GLU A 594 -3.29 25.33 5.83
C GLU A 594 -1.96 25.09 6.59
N GLU A 595 -1.89 25.43 7.87
CA GLU A 595 -0.75 25.14 8.75
C GLU A 595 -0.50 23.63 8.93
N THR A 596 -1.56 22.80 8.83
CA THR A 596 -1.42 21.33 8.78
C THR A 596 -0.94 20.78 7.43
N GLY A 597 -0.71 21.65 6.43
CA GLY A 597 -0.30 21.24 5.09
C GLY A 597 -1.44 20.73 4.20
N ALA A 598 -2.69 21.11 4.51
CA ALA A 598 -3.93 20.58 3.91
C ALA A 598 -3.86 20.35 2.40
N VAL A 599 -3.33 21.30 1.61
CA VAL A 599 -3.13 21.19 0.15
C VAL A 599 -2.52 19.84 -0.27
N ARG A 600 -1.55 19.30 0.48
CA ARG A 600 -0.92 18.01 0.18
C ARG A 600 -1.78 16.82 0.61
N HIS A 601 -2.34 16.86 1.81
CA HIS A 601 -3.16 15.78 2.36
C HIS A 601 -4.44 15.59 1.53
N VAL A 602 -5.20 16.66 1.25
CA VAL A 602 -6.41 16.57 0.41
C VAL A 602 -6.10 16.16 -1.04
N SER A 603 -4.89 16.49 -1.55
CA SER A 603 -4.44 16.00 -2.85
C SER A 603 -4.24 14.49 -2.91
N ARG A 604 -3.96 13.81 -1.77
CA ARG A 604 -3.85 12.34 -1.75
C ARG A 604 -5.17 11.68 -2.16
N MET A 605 -6.31 12.19 -1.71
CA MET A 605 -7.62 11.64 -2.10
C MET A 605 -7.84 11.70 -3.63
N PHE A 606 -7.45 12.80 -4.29
CA PHE A 606 -7.53 12.90 -5.75
C PHE A 606 -6.57 11.94 -6.46
N VAL A 607 -5.32 11.84 -6.00
CA VAL A 607 -4.31 10.96 -6.61
C VAL A 607 -4.68 9.49 -6.43
N VAL A 608 -5.15 9.09 -5.26
CA VAL A 608 -5.62 7.72 -5.00
C VAL A 608 -6.92 7.44 -5.77
N GLY A 609 -7.90 8.34 -5.70
CA GLY A 609 -9.18 8.22 -6.43
C GLY A 609 -8.98 8.01 -7.93
N ALA A 610 -8.13 8.82 -8.57
CA ALA A 610 -7.78 8.70 -9.98
C ALA A 610 -6.90 7.48 -10.33
N LYS A 611 -6.54 6.65 -9.35
CA LYS A 611 -5.77 5.40 -9.51
C LYS A 611 -6.52 4.16 -9.00
N LEU A 612 -7.75 4.30 -8.51
CA LEU A 612 -8.61 3.18 -8.16
C LEU A 612 -8.86 2.29 -9.38
N ARG A 613 -8.72 0.98 -9.17
CA ARG A 613 -8.98 -0.11 -10.12
C ARG A 613 -10.15 -0.98 -9.67
N VAL A 614 -10.52 -0.87 -8.39
CA VAL A 614 -11.78 -1.37 -7.85
C VAL A 614 -12.93 -0.43 -8.20
N PRO A 615 -14.15 -0.96 -8.44
CA PRO A 615 -15.29 -0.12 -8.77
C PRO A 615 -15.82 0.63 -7.53
N LEU A 616 -16.32 1.85 -7.77
CA LEU A 616 -16.80 2.80 -6.77
C LEU A 616 -18.28 3.12 -7.03
N VAL A 617 -19.09 3.22 -5.98
CA VAL A 617 -20.43 3.84 -6.01
C VAL A 617 -20.48 4.97 -4.99
N THR A 618 -21.06 6.11 -5.37
CA THR A 618 -21.25 7.26 -4.47
C THR A 618 -22.73 7.48 -4.21
N VAL A 619 -23.08 7.67 -2.93
CA VAL A 619 -24.42 8.00 -2.46
C VAL A 619 -24.34 9.33 -1.74
N VAL A 620 -24.91 10.39 -2.31
CA VAL A 620 -25.01 11.70 -1.67
C VAL A 620 -26.18 11.69 -0.70
N LEU A 621 -25.88 11.54 0.60
CA LEU A 621 -26.88 11.47 1.67
C LEU A 621 -27.57 12.82 1.87
N ARG A 622 -26.77 13.89 1.88
CA ARG A 622 -27.23 15.28 1.99
C ARG A 622 -26.26 16.22 1.28
N LYS A 623 -25.18 16.67 1.92
CA LYS A 623 -24.30 17.70 1.34
C LYS A 623 -23.29 17.12 0.35
N GLY A 624 -23.27 17.66 -0.86
CA GLY A 624 -22.31 17.35 -1.92
C GLY A 624 -21.62 18.61 -2.43
N TYR A 625 -20.82 19.27 -1.58
CA TYR A 625 -20.22 20.57 -1.90
C TYR A 625 -18.73 20.52 -2.32
N GLY A 626 -18.44 21.21 -3.41
CA GLY A 626 -17.10 21.59 -3.84
C GLY A 626 -16.13 20.43 -4.08
N LEU A 627 -14.83 20.74 -3.98
CA LEU A 627 -13.76 19.78 -4.25
C LEU A 627 -13.73 18.60 -3.26
N GLY A 628 -14.22 18.76 -2.03
CA GLY A 628 -14.34 17.67 -1.07
C GLY A 628 -15.34 16.61 -1.52
N ALA A 629 -16.51 17.01 -2.01
CA ALA A 629 -17.49 16.07 -2.58
C ALA A 629 -16.98 15.40 -3.86
N MET A 630 -16.21 16.12 -4.69
CA MET A 630 -15.53 15.50 -5.84
C MET A 630 -14.51 14.45 -5.40
N ALA A 631 -13.71 14.72 -4.37
CA ALA A 631 -12.75 13.77 -3.81
C ALA A 631 -13.42 12.53 -3.20
N MET A 632 -14.55 12.68 -2.49
CA MET A 632 -15.38 11.56 -2.03
C MET A 632 -15.87 10.68 -3.19
N ALA A 633 -16.08 11.25 -4.38
CA ALA A 633 -16.44 10.54 -5.60
C ALA A 633 -15.22 10.05 -6.42
N GLY A 634 -14.02 9.96 -5.84
CA GLY A 634 -12.80 9.52 -6.55
C GLY A 634 -12.19 10.56 -7.49
N GLY A 635 -12.63 11.82 -7.39
CA GLY A 635 -12.10 12.98 -8.11
C GLY A 635 -13.12 13.69 -9.01
N HIS A 636 -14.23 13.04 -9.36
CA HIS A 636 -15.33 13.63 -10.13
C HIS A 636 -16.60 12.78 -9.97
N LEU A 637 -17.80 13.37 -10.00
CA LEU A 637 -19.10 12.67 -9.88
C LEU A 637 -19.40 11.64 -11.01
N ARG A 638 -18.45 11.41 -11.93
CA ARG A 638 -18.53 10.47 -13.07
C ARG A 638 -17.40 9.44 -13.09
N VAL A 639 -16.57 9.40 -12.04
CA VAL A 639 -15.63 8.30 -11.75
C VAL A 639 -16.34 7.09 -11.12
N PRO A 640 -17.34 7.26 -10.22
CA PRO A 640 -18.15 6.15 -9.75
C PRO A 640 -18.94 5.51 -10.90
N LEU A 641 -19.21 4.20 -10.80
CA LEU A 641 -20.10 3.49 -11.72
C LEU A 641 -21.57 3.91 -11.57
N ALA A 642 -21.93 4.45 -10.40
CA ALA A 642 -23.16 5.20 -10.18
C ALA A 642 -22.94 6.26 -9.10
N THR A 643 -23.45 7.46 -9.34
CA THR A 643 -23.51 8.56 -8.38
C THR A 643 -24.98 8.94 -8.15
N VAL A 644 -25.58 8.45 -7.07
CA VAL A 644 -26.99 8.67 -6.73
C VAL A 644 -27.14 9.62 -5.56
N GLY A 645 -28.24 10.36 -5.51
CA GLY A 645 -28.62 11.18 -4.35
C GLY A 645 -29.77 10.56 -3.57
N TRP A 646 -29.84 10.84 -2.27
CA TRP A 646 -31.07 10.71 -1.49
C TRP A 646 -31.97 11.95 -1.70
N PRO A 647 -33.26 11.96 -1.31
CA PRO A 647 -34.14 13.11 -1.49
C PRO A 647 -33.68 14.36 -0.72
N THR A 648 -32.89 14.16 0.32
CA THR A 648 -32.21 15.16 1.14
C THR A 648 -30.95 15.76 0.50
N SER A 649 -30.52 15.28 -0.67
CA SER A 649 -29.28 15.74 -1.31
C SER A 649 -29.32 17.21 -1.75
N GLU A 650 -28.20 17.91 -1.58
CA GLU A 650 -27.94 19.29 -1.99
C GLU A 650 -26.50 19.42 -2.48
N LEU A 651 -26.32 19.90 -3.71
CA LEU A 651 -25.04 20.02 -4.41
C LEU A 651 -24.72 21.48 -4.72
N GLY A 652 -23.42 21.78 -4.84
CA GLY A 652 -22.96 23.11 -5.24
C GLY A 652 -21.44 23.26 -5.24
N PRO A 653 -20.90 24.35 -5.80
CA PRO A 653 -19.45 24.58 -5.89
C PRO A 653 -18.78 24.86 -4.53
N MET A 654 -19.55 25.33 -3.55
CA MET A 654 -19.18 25.59 -2.16
C MET A 654 -20.46 25.69 -1.32
N GLY A 655 -20.34 25.80 0.01
CA GLY A 655 -21.50 26.05 0.89
C GLY A 655 -22.30 27.29 0.45
N LEU A 656 -23.62 27.15 0.37
CA LEU A 656 -24.52 28.09 -0.32
C LEU A 656 -24.50 29.50 0.29
N GLU A 657 -24.41 29.59 1.63
CA GLU A 657 -24.30 30.86 2.37
C GLU A 657 -23.01 31.61 2.00
N GLY A 658 -21.91 30.89 1.76
CA GLY A 658 -20.64 31.42 1.30
C GLY A 658 -20.72 31.89 -0.15
N ALA A 659 -21.30 31.06 -1.03
CA ALA A 659 -21.51 31.38 -2.43
C ALA A 659 -22.33 32.67 -2.60
N VAL A 660 -23.43 32.83 -1.85
CA VAL A 660 -24.28 34.02 -1.90
C VAL A 660 -23.56 35.26 -1.40
N ARG A 661 -22.85 35.19 -0.26
CA ARG A 661 -22.07 36.33 0.28
C ARG A 661 -20.98 36.82 -0.66
N LEU A 662 -20.36 35.90 -1.42
CA LEU A 662 -19.30 36.23 -2.36
C LEU A 662 -19.85 36.74 -3.69
N GLY A 663 -20.81 36.03 -4.29
CA GLY A 663 -21.37 36.33 -5.61
C GLY A 663 -22.25 37.59 -5.63
N PHE A 664 -23.06 37.80 -4.60
CA PHE A 664 -24.01 38.93 -4.51
C PHE A 664 -23.54 40.01 -3.52
N ARG A 665 -22.23 40.09 -3.27
CA ARG A 665 -21.62 40.99 -2.26
C ARG A 665 -22.07 42.44 -2.40
N ASP A 666 -22.08 42.96 -3.62
CA ASP A 666 -22.37 44.37 -3.88
C ASP A 666 -23.87 44.66 -3.87
N GLU A 667 -24.71 43.70 -4.24
CA GLU A 667 -26.18 43.78 -4.13
C GLU A 667 -26.62 43.75 -2.65
N LEU A 668 -26.03 42.84 -1.85
CA LEU A 668 -26.25 42.80 -0.40
C LEU A 668 -25.81 44.11 0.27
N ARG A 669 -24.70 44.71 -0.18
CA ARG A 669 -24.24 46.03 0.32
C ARG A 669 -25.14 47.19 -0.11
N ALA A 670 -25.75 47.11 -1.29
CA ALA A 670 -26.70 48.12 -1.76
C ALA A 670 -28.04 48.06 -1.01
N ALA A 671 -28.43 46.90 -0.48
CA ALA A 671 -29.58 46.77 0.41
C ALA A 671 -29.33 47.42 1.78
N ALA A 672 -30.38 48.00 2.37
CA ALA A 672 -30.32 48.66 3.67
C ALA A 672 -29.93 47.68 4.79
N GLU A 673 -29.16 48.17 5.77
CA GLU A 673 -28.67 47.33 6.88
C GLU A 673 -29.81 46.91 7.81
N GLY A 674 -29.74 45.68 8.33
CA GLY A 674 -30.81 45.06 9.13
C GLY A 674 -31.72 44.18 8.28
N GLU A 675 -33.01 44.14 8.64
CA GLU A 675 -33.99 43.16 8.18
C GLU A 675 -34.11 43.04 6.64
N GLU A 676 -33.91 44.14 5.89
CA GLU A 676 -34.01 44.11 4.42
C GLU A 676 -32.86 43.32 3.77
N ARG A 677 -31.62 43.57 4.19
CA ARG A 677 -30.44 42.82 3.74
C ARG A 677 -30.50 41.36 4.19
N ASP A 678 -30.94 41.10 5.42
CA ASP A 678 -31.06 39.73 5.94
C ASP A 678 -32.14 38.94 5.18
N ALA A 679 -33.28 39.57 4.89
CA ALA A 679 -34.32 38.97 4.05
C ALA A 679 -33.87 38.78 2.59
N LEU A 680 -33.07 39.68 2.02
CA LEU A 680 -32.48 39.50 0.69
C LEU A 680 -31.50 38.33 0.67
N PHE A 681 -30.61 38.25 1.66
CA PHE A 681 -29.66 37.16 1.84
C PHE A 681 -30.37 35.81 1.96
N ALA A 682 -31.39 35.71 2.81
CA ALA A 682 -32.20 34.50 2.98
C ALA A 682 -32.84 34.06 1.65
N ARG A 683 -33.51 34.98 0.91
CA ARG A 683 -34.10 34.67 -0.40
C ARG A 683 -33.08 34.17 -1.41
N MET A 684 -31.86 34.72 -1.42
CA MET A 684 -30.78 34.27 -2.32
C MET A 684 -30.26 32.88 -1.94
N VAL A 685 -30.14 32.57 -0.64
CA VAL A 685 -29.76 31.24 -0.15
C VAL A 685 -30.85 30.21 -0.47
N ASP A 686 -32.12 30.55 -0.28
CA ASP A 686 -33.26 29.68 -0.64
C ASP A 686 -33.31 29.40 -2.14
N ALA A 687 -33.05 30.40 -2.99
CA ALA A 687 -32.97 30.24 -4.44
C ALA A 687 -31.77 29.36 -4.85
N ALA A 688 -30.61 29.55 -4.23
CA ALA A 688 -29.43 28.73 -4.48
C ALA A 688 -29.65 27.26 -4.03
N TYR A 689 -30.32 27.05 -2.90
CA TYR A 689 -30.72 25.72 -2.43
C TYR A 689 -31.74 25.07 -3.38
N ALA A 690 -32.76 25.82 -3.81
CA ALA A 690 -33.75 25.33 -4.77
C ALA A 690 -33.11 24.91 -6.10
N ALA A 691 -32.03 25.57 -6.54
CA ALA A 691 -31.27 25.20 -7.73
C ALA A 691 -30.28 24.03 -7.51
N GLY A 692 -29.79 23.84 -6.28
CA GLY A 692 -28.79 22.83 -5.90
C GLY A 692 -29.36 21.52 -5.33
N ARG A 693 -30.65 21.47 -4.96
CA ARG A 693 -31.30 20.25 -4.45
C ARG A 693 -31.17 19.09 -5.45
N GLY A 694 -31.07 17.86 -4.93
CA GLY A 694 -30.83 16.65 -5.72
C GLY A 694 -31.76 16.47 -6.91
N LEU A 695 -33.05 16.80 -6.75
CA LEU A 695 -34.01 16.73 -7.86
C LEU A 695 -33.62 17.61 -9.06
N GLU A 696 -33.10 18.83 -8.84
CA GLU A 696 -32.62 19.67 -9.96
C GLU A 696 -31.26 19.20 -10.48
N ALA A 697 -30.40 18.69 -9.61
CA ALA A 697 -29.14 18.07 -10.04
C ALA A 697 -29.41 16.87 -10.97
N ALA A 698 -30.42 16.06 -10.67
CA ALA A 698 -30.85 14.94 -11.52
C ALA A 698 -31.49 15.41 -12.86
N THR A 699 -32.28 16.49 -12.88
CA THR A 699 -32.83 17.01 -14.16
C THR A 699 -31.74 17.52 -15.11
N ARG A 700 -30.60 17.97 -14.55
CA ARG A 700 -29.39 18.36 -15.29
C ARG A 700 -28.41 17.22 -15.54
N PHE A 701 -28.70 16.01 -15.06
CA PHE A 701 -27.83 14.84 -15.10
C PHE A 701 -26.45 15.11 -14.47
N GLU A 702 -26.43 15.78 -13.31
CA GLU A 702 -25.29 15.88 -12.40
C GLU A 702 -25.21 14.64 -11.48
N LEU A 703 -26.37 14.05 -11.17
CA LEU A 703 -26.55 12.73 -10.55
C LEU A 703 -27.13 11.74 -11.57
N ASP A 704 -26.92 10.44 -11.34
CA ASP A 704 -27.55 9.37 -12.14
C ASP A 704 -29.02 9.16 -11.79
N ASP A 705 -29.38 9.27 -10.51
CA ASP A 705 -30.75 9.23 -10.02
C ASP A 705 -30.87 9.89 -8.63
N VAL A 706 -32.10 10.21 -8.20
CA VAL A 706 -32.44 10.55 -6.81
C VAL A 706 -33.40 9.49 -6.29
N ILE A 707 -32.87 8.63 -5.41
CA ILE A 707 -33.48 7.35 -5.06
C ILE A 707 -34.23 7.43 -3.73
N ASP A 708 -35.17 6.52 -3.51
CA ASP A 708 -35.64 6.23 -2.15
C ASP A 708 -34.47 5.63 -1.35
N PRO A 709 -34.15 6.11 -0.13
CA PRO A 709 -33.07 5.55 0.68
C PRO A 709 -33.11 4.02 0.85
N VAL A 710 -34.30 3.39 0.80
CA VAL A 710 -34.42 1.91 0.88
C VAL A 710 -33.82 1.18 -0.32
N ASP A 711 -33.72 1.82 -1.49
CA ASP A 711 -33.17 1.25 -2.71
C ASP A 711 -31.63 1.24 -2.73
N THR A 712 -30.96 1.87 -1.75
CA THR A 712 -29.50 2.05 -1.74
C THR A 712 -28.74 0.71 -1.85
N ARG A 713 -29.19 -0.34 -1.14
CA ARG A 713 -28.61 -1.69 -1.23
C ARG A 713 -28.71 -2.27 -2.65
N ARG A 714 -29.88 -2.12 -3.29
CA ARG A 714 -30.15 -2.60 -4.65
C ARG A 714 -29.23 -1.95 -5.67
N TRP A 715 -29.03 -0.63 -5.57
CA TRP A 715 -28.08 0.10 -6.41
C TRP A 715 -26.64 -0.39 -6.22
N ILE A 716 -26.18 -0.53 -4.98
CA ILE A 716 -24.81 -1.00 -4.71
C ILE A 716 -24.57 -2.40 -5.28
N VAL A 717 -25.45 -3.36 -5.00
CA VAL A 717 -25.27 -4.76 -5.46
C VAL A 717 -25.39 -4.87 -6.98
N ALA A 718 -26.36 -4.19 -7.60
CA ALA A 718 -26.56 -4.23 -9.05
C ALA A 718 -25.43 -3.54 -9.84
N THR A 719 -24.82 -2.48 -9.28
CA THR A 719 -23.76 -1.71 -9.95
C THR A 719 -22.37 -2.28 -9.70
N LEU A 720 -22.03 -2.64 -8.46
CA LEU A 720 -20.69 -3.15 -8.11
C LEU A 720 -20.53 -4.65 -8.40
N GLY A 721 -21.64 -5.39 -8.48
CA GLY A 721 -21.63 -6.82 -8.77
C GLY A 721 -20.93 -7.63 -7.68
N ASP A 722 -20.32 -8.75 -8.08
CA ASP A 722 -19.49 -9.58 -7.20
C ASP A 722 -18.05 -9.07 -7.20
N ALA A 723 -17.47 -8.87 -6.02
CA ALA A 723 -16.05 -8.59 -5.90
C ALA A 723 -15.25 -9.74 -6.54
N PRO A 724 -14.31 -9.48 -7.46
CA PRO A 724 -13.40 -10.51 -7.92
C PRO A 724 -12.57 -10.96 -6.71
N GLY A 725 -12.70 -12.24 -6.34
CA GLY A 725 -12.22 -12.78 -5.05
C GLY A 725 -10.71 -12.64 -4.79
N PRO A 726 -10.12 -13.40 -3.86
CA PRO A 726 -8.68 -13.32 -3.59
C PRO A 726 -7.87 -13.42 -4.89
N ARG A 727 -6.86 -12.56 -5.09
CA ARG A 727 -5.96 -12.71 -6.24
C ARG A 727 -5.35 -14.11 -6.19
N THR A 728 -5.26 -14.78 -7.33
CA THR A 728 -4.48 -16.01 -7.45
C THR A 728 -2.99 -15.72 -7.26
N ALA A 729 -2.19 -16.73 -6.93
CA ALA A 729 -0.73 -16.59 -6.89
C ALA A 729 -0.18 -16.09 -8.25
N ALA A 730 -0.76 -16.57 -9.36
CA ALA A 730 -0.41 -16.11 -10.70
C ALA A 730 -0.74 -14.63 -10.94
N GLU A 731 -1.93 -14.13 -10.55
CA GLU A 731 -2.28 -12.71 -10.68
C GLU A 731 -1.41 -11.79 -9.82
N ARG A 732 -0.89 -12.27 -8.69
CA ARG A 732 0.06 -11.51 -7.85
C ARG A 732 1.44 -11.44 -8.50
N LEU A 733 1.97 -12.58 -8.97
CA LEU A 733 3.25 -12.65 -9.67
C LEU A 733 3.23 -11.94 -11.04
N ALA A 734 2.07 -11.84 -11.69
CA ALA A 734 1.87 -11.11 -12.95
C ALA A 734 1.42 -9.65 -12.76
N SER A 735 1.08 -9.22 -11.54
CA SER A 735 0.86 -7.80 -11.26
C SER A 735 2.19 -7.06 -11.39
N PRO A 736 2.23 -5.85 -12.00
CA PRO A 736 3.44 -5.04 -11.98
C PRO A 736 3.92 -4.82 -10.54
N ALA A 737 5.21 -5.00 -10.30
CA ALA A 737 5.83 -4.70 -9.01
C ALA A 737 5.55 -3.22 -8.67
N GLY A 738 4.80 -2.97 -7.60
CA GLY A 738 4.29 -1.63 -7.26
C GLY A 738 2.83 -1.54 -6.82
N ARG A 739 2.25 -2.59 -6.22
CA ARG A 739 1.11 -2.42 -5.30
C ARG A 739 1.64 -2.55 -3.88
N TRP A 740 1.39 -1.55 -3.04
CA TRP A 740 1.59 -1.57 -1.60
C TRP A 740 0.41 -0.87 -0.93
N VAL A 741 0.15 -1.18 0.33
CA VAL A 741 -0.71 -0.36 1.20
C VAL A 741 0.24 0.54 1.99
N ASP A 742 0.07 1.86 1.83
CA ASP A 742 0.80 2.86 2.61
C ASP A 742 0.36 2.74 4.09
N PRO A 743 1.27 2.64 5.08
CA PRO A 743 0.89 2.61 6.49
C PRO A 743 0.12 3.85 6.97
N TRP A 744 0.28 5.00 6.30
CA TRP A 744 -0.34 6.28 6.71
C TRP A 744 -1.53 6.73 5.87
#